data_AF-A0A3M2LQM5-F1
#
_entry.id   AF-A0A3M2LQM5-F1
#
_cell.length_a   1.000
_cell.length_b   1.000
_cell.length_c   1.000
_cell.angle_alpha   90.00
_cell.angle_beta   90.00
_cell.angle_gamma   90.00
#
_symmetry.space_group_name_H-M   'P 1'
#
loop_
_entity.id
_entity.type
_entity.pdbx_description
1 polymer ?
#
loop_
_entity_poly.entity_id
_entity_poly.type
_entity_poly.pdbx_seq_one_letter_code
_entity_poly.pdbx_strand_id
1 'polypeptide(L)'
;MIRRHLLTAPPDTRTPPDPTTQPALKTPPQRPLPASTPPPRAPSETTPNTPQNGPQTPPENAPAVPGGGPSQPRLRGWEVILVIVGGLLAAGVSTLGLISSYQALYDMANTPADQGGWGWEWPWLLPVGIDLSILAFGVVNLLLVRFRRPLWWVKWVPRAATGVTIYLNWTAASSLPSQLGHAGLAALWVVFSEVAAHLYAAHIDPEGTKQVRDQRVPTSRWLLSPVTTARIARQMALWGLTYPGALERDQERRVYVERQRQIHGRRWKRQERLRQQQLPLLLAPYGLSVEQALAVPVEEETKELRRQVAAEAQRVEAQAQRDAAQAQARARKLEMQAELERREQELETARRRAEAARQVEAQRLAAEAQQVEMEAQAAAHRAQVEREAEARRLAEEAEAHAQELAEQAERRREEARREREKAQLTWEMDQARARREMEEAERARQAAVARRAAEAQQQAAAEAARAAAEQERIEAERAAAERRRREEAAAAAEAERRAAEDRAAAAEAERRAAEEAARAAAEQERIEAERAAAERRRREEAAAAAEAEAAAERRQAEERARAAELERAAIEAAAMSRLTPAEFQARRVLAMIQARGEHAVTLEVIRAELGVSEGTAVNRRKRALELLEEGPLALPAGPSGEAAAA
;
A
#
# COMPACT_ATOMS: atom_id res chain seq x y z
N MET A 1 60.43 -54.48 -36.38
CA MET A 1 59.32 -55.24 -35.77
C MET A 1 57.99 -54.82 -36.42
N ILE A 2 57.49 -55.66 -37.35
CA ILE A 2 56.09 -56.08 -37.59
C ILE A 2 54.92 -55.03 -37.56
N ARG A 3 54.31 -54.83 -38.76
CA ARG A 3 52.86 -54.64 -39.15
C ARG A 3 52.08 -53.42 -38.60
N ARG A 4 51.05 -52.82 -39.24
CA ARG A 4 50.23 -53.02 -40.48
C ARG A 4 49.48 -51.71 -40.80
N HIS A 5 49.05 -51.53 -42.05
CA HIS A 5 48.28 -50.41 -42.64
C HIS A 5 46.86 -50.18 -42.06
N LEU A 6 46.34 -48.94 -42.13
CA LEU A 6 45.36 -48.46 -43.15
C LEU A 6 44.85 -47.01 -42.89
N LEU A 7 44.42 -46.37 -43.99
CA LEU A 7 44.03 -44.98 -44.19
C LEU A 7 42.88 -44.46 -43.30
N THR A 8 42.91 -43.16 -42.98
CA THR A 8 41.68 -42.37 -42.72
C THR A 8 41.94 -40.89 -43.01
N ALA A 9 41.08 -40.26 -43.83
CA ALA A 9 41.08 -38.84 -44.18
C ALA A 9 39.84 -38.14 -43.58
N PRO A 10 39.91 -36.84 -43.24
CA PRO A 10 38.72 -35.99 -43.10
C PRO A 10 38.94 -34.57 -43.72
N PRO A 11 38.00 -33.61 -43.61
CA PRO A 11 36.69 -33.59 -44.27
C PRO A 11 36.48 -32.26 -45.07
N ASP A 12 35.67 -32.25 -46.12
CA ASP A 12 35.31 -31.01 -46.83
C ASP A 12 33.86 -30.61 -46.54
N THR A 13 33.73 -29.41 -45.98
CA THR A 13 32.51 -28.68 -45.67
C THR A 13 31.86 -28.13 -46.95
N ARG A 14 30.57 -28.40 -47.16
CA ARG A 14 29.75 -27.70 -48.18
C ARG A 14 28.41 -27.27 -47.61
N THR A 15 28.13 -25.98 -47.74
CA THR A 15 26.80 -25.32 -47.74
C THR A 15 27.03 -23.92 -48.35
N PRO A 16 26.03 -23.21 -48.91
CA PRO A 16 25.06 -23.50 -49.98
C PRO A 16 25.19 -22.48 -51.16
N PRO A 17 24.38 -22.58 -52.22
CA PRO A 17 24.08 -21.45 -53.11
C PRO A 17 22.67 -20.86 -52.86
N ASP A 18 22.54 -19.53 -53.00
CA ASP A 18 21.27 -18.80 -53.08
C ASP A 18 21.24 -17.98 -54.41
N PRO A 19 20.04 -17.71 -54.99
CA PRO A 19 19.84 -17.56 -56.44
C PRO A 19 19.56 -16.12 -56.89
N THR A 20 19.87 -15.81 -58.15
CA THR A 20 19.13 -14.88 -59.05
C THR A 20 19.89 -14.88 -60.41
N THR A 21 19.30 -14.95 -61.61
CA THR A 21 18.20 -14.18 -62.21
C THR A 21 17.76 -14.81 -63.53
N GLN A 22 16.45 -14.75 -63.82
CA GLN A 22 15.76 -15.16 -65.05
C GLN A 22 15.98 -14.16 -66.21
N PRO A 23 15.90 -14.57 -67.50
CA PRO A 23 15.75 -13.64 -68.61
C PRO A 23 14.27 -13.43 -69.02
N ALA A 24 13.97 -12.20 -69.40
CA ALA A 24 12.67 -11.72 -69.87
C ALA A 24 12.32 -12.25 -71.29
N LEU A 25 11.06 -12.66 -71.49
CA LEU A 25 10.52 -13.04 -72.79
C LEU A 25 9.23 -12.27 -73.11
N LYS A 26 9.17 -11.86 -74.38
CA LYS A 26 8.21 -10.95 -75.02
C LYS A 26 6.81 -11.56 -75.19
N THR A 27 5.81 -10.69 -75.09
CA THR A 27 4.38 -10.89 -75.34
C THR A 27 4.07 -11.24 -76.80
N PRO A 28 3.17 -12.22 -77.08
CA PRO A 28 2.41 -12.31 -78.32
C PRO A 28 0.92 -11.94 -78.13
N PRO A 29 0.19 -11.56 -79.20
CA PRO A 29 -1.14 -10.96 -79.12
C PRO A 29 -2.27 -12.01 -78.95
N GLN A 30 -3.33 -11.58 -78.27
CA GLN A 30 -4.55 -12.35 -78.00
C GLN A 30 -5.37 -12.60 -79.28
N ARG A 31 -5.90 -13.83 -79.41
CA ARG A 31 -6.96 -14.20 -80.35
C ARG A 31 -8.23 -14.54 -79.54
N PRO A 32 -9.43 -14.04 -79.90
CA PRO A 32 -10.65 -14.32 -79.15
C PRO A 32 -11.33 -15.59 -79.66
N LEU A 33 -11.99 -16.33 -78.76
CA LEU A 33 -12.92 -17.42 -79.07
C LEU A 33 -14.20 -17.28 -78.22
N PRO A 34 -15.33 -17.86 -78.65
CA PRO A 34 -16.62 -17.18 -78.67
C PRO A 34 -17.60 -17.63 -77.58
N ALA A 35 -18.70 -16.88 -77.49
CA ALA A 35 -19.86 -17.11 -76.65
C ALA A 35 -20.49 -18.51 -76.84
N SER A 36 -20.93 -19.11 -75.73
CA SER A 36 -21.93 -20.18 -75.73
C SER A 36 -22.84 -20.07 -74.49
N THR A 37 -24.13 -20.16 -74.78
CA THR A 37 -25.37 -19.99 -74.00
C THR A 37 -25.59 -21.15 -72.99
N PRO A 38 -26.46 -21.02 -71.95
CA PRO A 38 -26.42 -21.81 -70.71
C PRO A 38 -27.43 -22.97 -70.66
N PRO A 39 -27.37 -23.83 -69.62
CA PRO A 39 -28.54 -24.57 -69.14
C PRO A 39 -28.68 -24.49 -67.58
N PRO A 40 -29.68 -25.10 -66.92
CA PRO A 40 -30.72 -24.36 -66.20
C PRO A 40 -30.63 -24.45 -64.67
N ARG A 41 -31.45 -23.61 -64.04
CA ARG A 41 -31.68 -23.45 -62.60
C ARG A 41 -32.22 -24.73 -61.93
N ALA A 42 -31.64 -25.08 -60.78
CA ALA A 42 -32.25 -25.88 -59.71
C ALA A 42 -31.94 -25.23 -58.34
N PRO A 43 -32.77 -25.45 -57.31
CA PRO A 43 -33.19 -24.41 -56.39
C PRO A 43 -32.39 -24.30 -55.08
N SER A 44 -32.46 -23.09 -54.55
CA SER A 44 -32.18 -22.60 -53.20
C SER A 44 -32.07 -23.63 -52.07
N GLU A 45 -30.95 -23.62 -51.35
CA GLU A 45 -30.97 -23.75 -49.90
C GLU A 45 -29.97 -22.78 -49.25
N THR A 46 -30.52 -22.07 -48.28
CA THR A 46 -30.02 -20.95 -47.48
C THR A 46 -28.80 -21.31 -46.63
N THR A 47 -27.77 -20.46 -46.63
CA THR A 47 -26.94 -20.25 -45.43
C THR A 47 -26.41 -18.82 -45.42
N PRO A 48 -26.35 -18.14 -44.26
CA PRO A 48 -26.21 -16.70 -44.19
C PRO A 48 -24.77 -16.23 -44.41
N ASN A 49 -24.67 -15.11 -45.13
CA ASN A 49 -23.48 -14.33 -45.41
C ASN A 49 -22.60 -14.06 -44.19
N THR A 50 -21.30 -14.30 -44.34
CA THR A 50 -20.24 -13.50 -43.71
C THR A 50 -19.76 -12.49 -44.76
N PRO A 51 -19.96 -11.17 -44.58
CA PRO A 51 -19.26 -10.18 -45.39
C PRO A 51 -17.98 -9.70 -44.70
N GLN A 52 -16.94 -9.60 -45.52
CA GLN A 52 -15.66 -8.94 -45.28
C GLN A 52 -15.84 -7.50 -44.75
N ASN A 53 -15.05 -7.15 -43.72
CA ASN A 53 -14.90 -5.78 -43.23
C ASN A 53 -13.92 -4.98 -44.10
N GLY A 54 -14.43 -3.94 -44.76
CA GLY A 54 -13.69 -2.71 -45.07
C GLY A 54 -13.72 -1.73 -43.88
N PRO A 55 -12.91 -0.65 -43.89
CA PRO A 55 -12.62 0.14 -42.71
C PRO A 55 -13.79 1.05 -42.34
N GLN A 56 -14.40 0.80 -41.18
CA GLN A 56 -15.39 1.69 -40.58
C GLN A 56 -14.73 2.53 -39.48
N THR A 57 -14.87 3.85 -39.63
CA THR A 57 -14.74 4.87 -38.58
C THR A 57 -15.46 4.44 -37.29
N PRO A 58 -14.87 4.65 -36.09
CA PRO A 58 -15.51 4.23 -34.85
C PRO A 58 -16.73 5.11 -34.56
N PRO A 59 -17.88 4.53 -34.20
CA PRO A 59 -18.98 5.28 -33.61
C PRO A 59 -18.59 5.71 -32.18
N GLU A 60 -18.65 7.02 -31.98
CA GLU A 60 -18.70 7.69 -30.70
C GLU A 60 -19.93 7.20 -29.91
N ASN A 61 -19.73 6.85 -28.63
CA ASN A 61 -20.69 6.27 -27.68
C ASN A 61 -20.79 4.73 -27.63
N ALA A 62 -19.79 4.12 -26.97
CA ALA A 62 -20.01 2.92 -26.15
C ALA A 62 -19.50 3.21 -24.72
N PRO A 63 -20.27 2.92 -23.66
CA PRO A 63 -19.84 3.16 -22.29
C PRO A 63 -18.63 2.28 -21.98
N ALA A 64 -17.58 2.91 -21.47
CA ALA A 64 -16.36 2.24 -21.02
C ALA A 64 -16.69 1.13 -20.01
N VAL A 65 -16.36 -0.12 -20.37
CA VAL A 65 -16.31 -1.22 -19.40
C VAL A 65 -15.12 -0.93 -18.48
N PRO A 66 -15.32 -0.67 -17.17
CA PRO A 66 -14.20 -0.45 -16.28
C PRO A 66 -13.45 -1.77 -16.12
N GLY A 67 -12.20 -1.80 -16.57
CA GLY A 67 -11.22 -2.82 -16.20
C GLY A 67 -10.98 -2.78 -14.69
N GLY A 68 -11.83 -3.47 -13.95
CA GLY A 68 -11.72 -3.65 -12.51
C GLY A 68 -10.59 -4.63 -12.19
N GLY A 69 -9.35 -4.13 -12.14
CA GLY A 69 -8.39 -4.72 -11.22
C GLY A 69 -8.98 -4.66 -9.80
N PRO A 70 -8.72 -5.64 -8.92
CA PRO A 70 -9.28 -5.61 -7.57
C PRO A 70 -8.73 -4.39 -6.82
N SER A 71 -9.50 -3.31 -6.84
CA SER A 71 -9.28 -2.13 -6.02
C SER A 71 -9.30 -2.61 -4.58
N GLN A 72 -8.22 -2.33 -3.84
CA GLN A 72 -8.19 -2.64 -2.42
C GLN A 72 -9.44 -2.03 -1.78
N PRO A 73 -10.17 -2.76 -0.94
CA PRO A 73 -11.38 -2.24 -0.31
C PRO A 73 -10.99 -0.97 0.45
N ARG A 74 -11.45 0.18 -0.07
CA ARG A 74 -11.28 1.46 0.61
C ARG A 74 -12.20 1.42 1.82
N LEU A 75 -11.62 1.58 3.01
CA LEU A 75 -12.37 1.66 4.25
C LEU A 75 -13.42 2.77 4.12
N ARG A 76 -14.68 2.44 4.37
CA ARG A 76 -15.77 3.42 4.42
C ARG A 76 -15.58 4.33 5.65
N GLY A 77 -16.12 5.53 5.64
CA GLY A 77 -15.91 6.50 6.74
C GLY A 77 -16.25 5.95 8.15
N TRP A 78 -17.31 5.16 8.28
CA TRP A 78 -17.66 4.50 9.54
C TRP A 78 -16.71 3.36 9.92
N GLU A 79 -16.11 2.67 8.95
CA GLU A 79 -15.09 1.64 9.19
C GLU A 79 -13.81 2.28 9.74
N VAL A 80 -13.46 3.48 9.26
CA VAL A 80 -12.36 4.28 9.83
C VAL A 80 -12.65 4.66 11.28
N ILE A 81 -13.87 5.11 11.58
CA ILE A 81 -14.27 5.42 12.97
C ILE A 81 -14.19 4.16 13.84
N LEU A 82 -14.67 3.01 13.36
CA LEU A 82 -14.55 1.75 14.11
C LEU A 82 -13.10 1.32 14.32
N VAL A 83 -12.21 1.52 13.35
CA VAL A 83 -10.78 1.25 13.50
C VAL A 83 -10.15 2.18 14.53
N ILE A 84 -10.50 3.47 14.53
CA ILE A 84 -9.97 4.44 15.49
C ILE A 84 -10.50 4.12 16.90
N VAL A 85 -11.80 3.97 17.07
CA VAL A 85 -12.42 3.65 18.38
C VAL A 85 -11.95 2.30 18.89
N GLY A 86 -11.93 1.27 18.02
CA GLY A 86 -11.42 -0.05 18.36
C GLY A 86 -9.93 -0.02 18.71
N GLY A 87 -9.12 0.79 18.00
CA GLY A 87 -7.72 1.01 18.30
C GLY A 87 -7.49 1.70 19.65
N LEU A 88 -8.29 2.73 19.97
CA LEU A 88 -8.23 3.42 21.25
C LEU A 88 -8.64 2.52 22.42
N LEU A 89 -9.72 1.75 22.27
CA LEU A 89 -10.16 0.78 23.28
C LEU A 89 -9.11 -0.31 23.47
N ALA A 90 -8.55 -0.85 22.37
CA ALA A 90 -7.48 -1.83 22.42
C ALA A 90 -6.24 -1.27 23.13
N ALA A 91 -5.83 -0.04 22.83
CA ALA A 91 -4.71 0.62 23.48
C ALA A 91 -4.97 0.86 24.98
N GLY A 92 -6.17 1.29 25.36
CA GLY A 92 -6.57 1.48 26.75
C GLY A 92 -6.53 0.18 27.54
N VAL A 93 -7.20 -0.87 27.05
CA VAL A 93 -7.21 -2.20 27.68
C VAL A 93 -5.81 -2.81 27.76
N SER A 94 -5.02 -2.66 26.69
CA SER A 94 -3.62 -3.09 26.63
C SER A 94 -2.78 -2.38 27.70
N THR A 95 -2.93 -1.07 27.85
CA THR A 95 -2.17 -0.28 28.84
C THR A 95 -2.53 -0.69 30.27
N LEU A 96 -3.82 -0.87 30.55
CA LEU A 96 -4.29 -1.34 31.86
C LEU A 96 -3.80 -2.76 32.16
N GLY A 97 -3.84 -3.66 31.17
CA GLY A 97 -3.31 -5.01 31.28
C GLY A 97 -1.79 -5.03 31.55
N LEU A 98 -1.04 -4.16 30.87
CA LEU A 98 0.41 -4.03 31.05
C LEU A 98 0.76 -3.50 32.45
N ILE A 99 0.06 -2.46 32.93
CA ILE A 99 0.27 -1.92 34.28
C ILE A 99 -0.06 -2.97 35.34
N SER A 100 -1.18 -3.68 35.20
CA SER A 100 -1.59 -4.76 36.11
C SER A 100 -0.57 -5.91 36.13
N SER A 101 -0.12 -6.35 34.94
CA SER A 101 0.92 -7.38 34.80
C SER A 101 2.25 -6.93 35.42
N TYR A 102 2.66 -5.68 35.17
CA TYR A 102 3.88 -5.11 35.73
C TYR A 102 3.86 -5.13 37.26
N GLN A 103 2.78 -4.64 37.87
CA GLN A 103 2.63 -4.62 39.33
C GLN A 103 2.64 -6.02 39.91
N ALA A 104 1.88 -6.96 39.34
CA ALA A 104 1.81 -8.33 39.83
C ALA A 104 3.18 -9.04 39.79
N LEU A 105 3.91 -8.90 38.68
CA LEU A 105 5.25 -9.48 38.54
C LEU A 105 6.28 -8.76 39.41
N TYR A 106 6.21 -7.44 39.51
CA TYR A 106 7.10 -6.64 40.34
C TYR A 106 6.96 -6.99 41.82
N ASP A 107 5.72 -7.07 42.33
CA ASP A 107 5.46 -7.40 43.73
C ASP A 107 5.93 -8.83 44.06
N MET A 108 5.68 -9.79 43.16
CA MET A 108 6.15 -11.16 43.32
C MET A 108 7.69 -11.26 43.24
N ALA A 109 8.32 -10.49 42.35
CA ALA A 109 9.77 -10.43 42.22
C ALA A 109 10.45 -9.73 43.40
N ASN A 110 9.83 -8.68 43.96
CA ASN A 110 10.32 -7.90 45.10
C ASN A 110 10.11 -8.62 46.44
N THR A 111 9.11 -9.51 46.51
CA THR A 111 8.86 -10.30 47.70
C THR A 111 9.97 -11.35 47.87
N PRO A 112 10.60 -11.44 49.05
CA PRO A 112 11.60 -12.45 49.36
C PRO A 112 11.06 -13.89 49.22
N ALA A 113 11.93 -14.84 48.85
CA ALA A 113 11.54 -16.22 48.58
C ALA A 113 10.98 -16.96 49.81
N ASP A 114 11.43 -16.59 51.01
CA ASP A 114 10.93 -17.07 52.31
C ASP A 114 9.48 -16.63 52.60
N GLN A 115 9.02 -15.56 51.96
CA GLN A 115 7.67 -15.01 52.09
C GLN A 115 6.76 -15.41 50.93
N GLY A 116 7.19 -16.35 50.08
CA GLY A 116 6.44 -16.86 48.93
C GLY A 116 6.63 -16.06 47.63
N GLY A 117 7.59 -15.13 47.60
CA GLY A 117 8.00 -14.42 46.38
C GLY A 117 9.12 -15.10 45.59
N TRP A 118 9.66 -14.41 44.58
CA TRP A 118 10.77 -14.92 43.76
C TRP A 118 12.15 -14.39 44.17
N GLY A 119 12.22 -13.39 45.06
CA GLY A 119 13.49 -12.87 45.59
C GLY A 119 14.46 -12.39 44.52
N TRP A 120 13.97 -11.68 43.50
CA TRP A 120 14.77 -11.21 42.37
C TRP A 120 15.63 -9.99 42.77
N GLU A 121 16.92 -9.98 42.43
CA GLU A 121 17.82 -8.87 42.82
C GLU A 121 17.37 -7.50 42.27
N TRP A 122 16.80 -7.50 41.07
CA TRP A 122 16.29 -6.30 40.39
C TRP A 122 14.83 -6.51 39.98
N PRO A 123 13.85 -6.33 40.86
CA PRO A 123 12.45 -6.74 40.64
C PRO A 123 11.80 -6.16 39.38
N TRP A 124 12.16 -4.92 39.00
CA TRP A 124 11.66 -4.28 37.79
C TRP A 124 12.20 -4.91 36.49
N LEU A 125 13.36 -5.55 36.52
CA LEU A 125 14.01 -6.09 35.33
C LEU A 125 13.25 -7.29 34.76
N LEU A 126 12.59 -8.07 35.61
CA LEU A 126 11.85 -9.25 35.19
C LEU A 126 10.66 -8.89 34.26
N PRO A 127 9.67 -8.06 34.67
CA PRO A 127 8.58 -7.68 33.77
C PRO A 127 9.08 -6.85 32.58
N VAL A 128 9.96 -5.87 32.80
CA VAL A 128 10.47 -5.00 31.72
C VAL A 128 11.29 -5.79 30.70
N GLY A 129 12.14 -6.70 31.15
CA GLY A 129 13.01 -7.50 30.28
C GLY A 129 12.22 -8.43 29.37
N ILE A 130 11.18 -9.08 29.89
CA ILE A 130 10.33 -9.97 29.10
C ILE A 130 9.57 -9.17 28.05
N ASP A 131 8.91 -8.07 28.43
CA ASP A 131 8.11 -7.28 27.49
C ASP A 131 8.97 -6.57 26.43
N LEU A 132 10.15 -6.07 26.81
CA LEU A 132 11.11 -5.50 25.87
C LEU A 132 11.63 -6.57 24.90
N SER A 133 11.80 -7.81 25.33
CA SER A 133 12.19 -8.91 24.44
C SER A 133 11.10 -9.22 23.41
N ILE A 134 9.83 -9.24 23.82
CA ILE A 134 8.69 -9.43 22.90
C ILE A 134 8.67 -8.30 21.86
N LEU A 135 8.83 -7.05 22.29
CA LEU A 135 8.87 -5.89 21.40
C LEU A 135 10.07 -5.95 20.44
N ALA A 136 11.28 -6.18 20.96
CA ALA A 136 12.51 -6.21 20.18
C ALA A 136 12.49 -7.34 19.13
N PHE A 137 12.16 -8.57 19.53
CA PHE A 137 12.06 -9.69 18.60
C PHE A 137 10.87 -9.55 17.64
N GLY A 138 9.78 -8.89 18.05
CA GLY A 138 8.67 -8.50 17.18
C GLY A 138 9.13 -7.54 16.07
N VAL A 139 9.85 -6.47 16.42
CA VAL A 139 10.43 -5.51 15.47
C VAL A 139 11.42 -6.20 14.53
N VAL A 140 12.33 -7.04 15.05
CA VAL A 140 13.26 -7.82 14.22
C VAL A 140 12.49 -8.72 13.26
N ASN A 141 11.45 -9.41 13.71
CA ASN A 141 10.62 -10.25 12.85
C ASN A 141 9.94 -9.43 11.73
N LEU A 142 9.40 -8.26 12.05
CA LEU A 142 8.80 -7.34 11.07
C LEU A 142 9.85 -6.85 10.04
N LEU A 143 11.06 -6.53 10.49
CA LEU A 143 12.17 -6.16 9.61
C LEU A 143 12.57 -7.33 8.70
N LEU A 144 12.67 -8.55 9.22
CA LEU A 144 12.98 -9.73 8.41
C LEU A 144 11.92 -10.01 7.33
N VAL A 145 10.65 -9.78 7.65
CA VAL A 145 9.56 -9.81 6.66
C VAL A 145 9.77 -8.71 5.62
N ARG A 146 10.07 -7.49 6.04
CA ARG A 146 10.36 -6.35 5.15
C ARG A 146 11.54 -6.61 4.20
N PHE A 147 12.56 -7.34 4.64
CA PHE A 147 13.72 -7.72 3.83
C PHE A 147 13.54 -9.02 3.04
N ARG A 148 12.36 -9.66 3.08
CA ARG A 148 12.08 -10.95 2.42
C ARG A 148 13.06 -12.07 2.79
N ARG A 149 13.56 -12.05 4.04
CA ARG A 149 14.42 -13.10 4.61
C ARG A 149 13.83 -13.62 5.92
N PRO A 150 12.61 -14.22 5.89
CA PRO A 150 11.96 -14.66 7.12
C PRO A 150 12.73 -15.84 7.75
N LEU A 151 13.32 -15.60 8.92
CA LEU A 151 13.86 -16.67 9.75
C LEU A 151 12.69 -17.37 10.45
N TRP A 152 12.36 -18.58 10.00
CA TRP A 152 11.19 -19.31 10.47
C TRP A 152 11.17 -19.58 11.98
N TRP A 153 12.32 -19.53 12.66
CA TRP A 153 12.43 -19.78 14.09
C TRP A 153 12.21 -18.52 14.94
N VAL A 154 12.56 -17.33 14.43
CA VAL A 154 12.49 -16.05 15.17
C VAL A 154 11.07 -15.76 15.63
N LYS A 155 10.08 -16.13 14.83
CA LYS A 155 8.65 -15.99 15.17
C LYS A 155 8.22 -16.78 16.41
N TRP A 156 8.99 -17.77 16.84
CA TRP A 156 8.68 -18.55 18.04
C TRP A 156 9.20 -17.87 19.31
N VAL A 157 10.19 -16.99 19.21
CA VAL A 157 10.77 -16.30 20.38
C VAL A 157 9.73 -15.40 21.07
N PRO A 158 9.02 -14.48 20.39
CA PRO A 158 7.96 -13.70 21.03
C PRO A 158 6.80 -14.57 21.55
N ARG A 159 6.49 -15.68 20.88
CA ARG A 159 5.41 -16.60 21.31
C ARG A 159 5.79 -17.39 22.57
N ALA A 160 7.05 -17.80 22.67
CA ALA A 160 7.57 -18.42 23.88
C ALA A 160 7.61 -17.41 25.03
N ALA A 161 8.13 -16.20 24.78
CA ALA A 161 8.17 -15.12 25.77
C ALA A 161 6.76 -14.74 26.26
N THR A 162 5.78 -14.66 25.36
CA THR A 162 4.34 -14.53 25.69
C THR A 162 3.86 -15.63 26.63
N GLY A 163 4.17 -16.89 26.32
CA GLY A 163 3.79 -18.03 27.15
C GLY A 163 4.38 -17.91 28.56
N VAL A 164 5.62 -17.43 28.66
CA VAL A 164 6.27 -17.11 29.94
C VAL A 164 5.53 -15.98 30.66
N THR A 165 5.19 -14.86 30.00
CA THR A 165 4.44 -13.75 30.62
C THR A 165 3.10 -14.20 31.20
N ILE A 166 2.35 -15.01 30.44
CA ILE A 166 1.04 -15.54 30.89
C ILE A 166 1.23 -16.48 32.08
N TYR A 167 2.24 -17.36 32.02
CA TYR A 167 2.55 -18.27 33.12
C TYR A 167 2.95 -17.52 34.39
N LEU A 168 3.81 -16.49 34.28
CA LEU A 168 4.24 -15.69 35.42
C LEU A 168 3.07 -14.93 36.06
N ASN A 169 2.19 -14.33 35.26
CA ASN A 169 0.97 -13.68 35.74
C ASN A 169 0.00 -14.66 36.41
N TRP A 170 -0.10 -15.89 35.88
CA TRP A 170 -0.86 -16.95 36.52
C TRP A 170 -0.28 -17.29 37.89
N THR A 171 1.03 -17.45 38.01
CA THR A 171 1.68 -17.80 39.28
C THR A 171 1.74 -16.65 40.29
N ALA A 172 1.66 -15.39 39.83
CA ALA A 172 1.71 -14.21 40.68
C ALA A 172 0.45 -14.03 41.56
N ALA A 173 -0.64 -14.75 41.25
CA ALA A 173 -1.92 -14.62 41.94
C ALA A 173 -2.23 -15.81 42.86
N SER A 174 -2.83 -15.52 44.02
CA SER A 174 -3.08 -16.51 45.08
C SER A 174 -4.42 -17.25 44.97
N SER A 175 -5.37 -16.75 44.17
CA SER A 175 -6.70 -17.35 44.02
C SER A 175 -7.05 -17.61 42.55
N LEU A 176 -7.79 -18.69 42.27
CA LEU A 176 -8.21 -19.08 40.92
C LEU A 176 -8.83 -17.93 40.08
N PRO A 177 -9.78 -17.13 40.62
CA PRO A 177 -10.31 -15.98 39.88
C PRO A 177 -9.27 -14.90 39.58
N SER A 178 -8.34 -14.65 40.51
CA SER A 178 -7.26 -13.68 40.33
C SER A 178 -6.22 -14.17 39.32
N GLN A 179 -5.86 -15.45 39.35
CA GLN A 179 -4.97 -16.10 38.38
C GLN A 179 -5.54 -15.98 36.96
N LEU A 180 -6.83 -16.28 36.79
CA LEU A 180 -7.53 -16.11 35.51
C LEU A 180 -7.57 -14.64 35.08
N GLY A 181 -7.77 -13.70 36.01
CA GLY A 181 -7.80 -12.27 35.74
C GLY A 181 -6.47 -11.72 35.25
N HIS A 182 -5.38 -11.94 35.99
CA HIS A 182 -4.04 -11.47 35.63
C HIS A 182 -3.51 -12.15 34.37
N ALA A 183 -3.64 -13.48 34.26
CA ALA A 183 -3.23 -14.20 33.05
C ALA A 183 -4.09 -13.81 31.83
N GLY A 184 -5.39 -13.58 32.02
CA GLY A 184 -6.31 -13.17 30.96
C GLY A 184 -6.02 -11.76 30.44
N LEU A 185 -5.76 -10.80 31.33
CA LEU A 185 -5.36 -9.43 30.96
C LEU A 185 -4.01 -9.41 30.23
N ALA A 186 -3.04 -10.19 30.71
CA ALA A 186 -1.74 -10.34 30.04
C ALA A 186 -1.89 -10.96 28.64
N ALA A 187 -2.68 -12.03 28.51
CA ALA A 187 -2.96 -12.66 27.22
C ALA A 187 -3.65 -11.70 26.23
N LEU A 188 -4.57 -10.85 26.72
CA LEU A 188 -5.30 -9.91 25.90
C LEU A 188 -4.39 -8.83 25.29
N TRP A 189 -3.47 -8.26 26.09
CA TRP A 189 -2.43 -7.36 25.59
C TRP A 189 -1.60 -8.03 24.48
N VAL A 190 -1.20 -9.29 24.69
CA VAL A 190 -0.43 -10.02 23.67
C VAL A 190 -1.24 -10.21 22.39
N VAL A 191 -2.51 -10.62 22.49
CA VAL A 191 -3.39 -10.78 21.32
C VAL A 191 -3.48 -9.47 20.54
N PHE A 192 -3.67 -8.34 21.22
CA PHE A 192 -3.67 -7.02 20.55
C PHE A 192 -2.33 -6.71 19.88
N SER A 193 -1.20 -7.01 20.52
CA SER A 193 0.13 -6.79 19.95
C SER A 193 0.40 -7.68 18.71
N GLU A 194 -0.03 -8.95 18.73
CA GLU A 194 0.10 -9.88 17.59
C GLU A 194 -0.83 -9.46 16.44
N VAL A 195 -2.05 -8.99 16.75
CA VAL A 195 -2.96 -8.42 15.74
C VAL A 195 -2.33 -7.19 15.09
N ALA A 196 -1.77 -6.27 15.88
CA ALA A 196 -1.09 -5.09 15.36
C ALA A 196 0.11 -5.48 14.48
N ALA A 197 0.93 -6.44 14.92
CA ALA A 197 2.05 -6.97 14.14
C ALA A 197 1.58 -7.65 12.84
N HIS A 198 0.46 -8.38 12.88
CA HIS A 198 -0.12 -9.03 11.70
C HIS A 198 -0.66 -8.01 10.69
N LEU A 199 -1.37 -6.98 11.17
CA LEU A 199 -1.86 -5.88 10.34
C LEU A 199 -0.70 -5.10 9.70
N TYR A 200 0.36 -4.84 10.45
CA TYR A 200 1.54 -4.14 9.94
C TYR A 200 2.32 -4.99 8.93
N ALA A 201 2.50 -6.29 9.19
CA ALA A 201 3.11 -7.21 8.22
C ALA A 201 2.29 -7.30 6.92
N ALA A 202 0.95 -7.33 7.01
CA ALA A 202 0.06 -7.29 5.85
C ALA A 202 0.14 -5.97 5.07
N HIS A 203 0.41 -4.85 5.75
CA HIS A 203 0.60 -3.54 5.13
C HIS A 203 1.93 -3.42 4.37
N ILE A 204 3.01 -4.03 4.88
CA ILE A 204 4.35 -3.92 4.30
C ILE A 204 4.54 -4.77 3.04
N ASP A 205 3.94 -5.96 2.95
CA ASP A 205 4.11 -6.86 1.81
C ASP A 205 2.77 -7.30 1.19
N PRO A 206 1.95 -6.36 0.68
CA PRO A 206 0.65 -6.69 0.10
C PRO A 206 0.79 -7.58 -1.15
N GLU A 207 1.88 -7.43 -1.89
CA GLU A 207 2.16 -8.21 -3.10
C GLU A 207 2.75 -9.59 -2.78
N GLY A 208 3.68 -9.69 -1.83
CA GLY A 208 4.25 -10.98 -1.42
C GLY A 208 3.22 -11.87 -0.74
N THR A 209 2.28 -11.31 0.03
CA THR A 209 1.19 -12.11 0.62
C THR A 209 0.29 -12.72 -0.45
N LYS A 210 -0.03 -11.99 -1.52
CA LYS A 210 -0.80 -12.53 -2.67
C LYS A 210 0.01 -13.53 -3.47
N GLN A 211 1.25 -13.22 -3.86
CA GLN A 211 2.09 -14.11 -4.66
C GLN A 211 2.41 -15.40 -3.90
N VAL A 212 2.73 -15.35 -2.62
CA VAL A 212 3.00 -16.53 -1.79
C VAL A 212 1.72 -17.36 -1.58
N ARG A 213 0.55 -16.72 -1.43
CA ARG A 213 -0.73 -17.43 -1.30
C ARG A 213 -1.13 -18.11 -2.61
N ASP A 214 -0.89 -17.48 -3.74
CA ASP A 214 -1.20 -18.00 -5.07
C ASP A 214 -0.17 -19.06 -5.52
N GLN A 215 1.03 -19.06 -4.94
CA GLN A 215 2.04 -20.09 -5.16
C GLN A 215 1.90 -21.30 -4.23
N ARG A 216 1.08 -21.25 -3.17
CA ARG A 216 0.92 -22.36 -2.22
C ARG A 216 -0.35 -23.15 -2.46
N VAL A 217 -0.25 -24.47 -2.32
CA VAL A 217 -1.42 -25.34 -2.36
C VAL A 217 -2.30 -25.07 -1.12
N PRO A 218 -3.61 -24.78 -1.29
CA PRO A 218 -4.50 -24.52 -0.16
C PRO A 218 -4.51 -25.67 0.85
N THR A 219 -4.43 -25.33 2.14
CA THR A 219 -4.47 -26.32 3.24
C THR A 219 -5.78 -27.13 3.23
N SER A 220 -6.90 -26.51 2.87
CA SER A 220 -8.19 -27.20 2.71
C SER A 220 -8.12 -28.36 1.71
N ARG A 221 -7.30 -28.23 0.65
CA ARG A 221 -7.15 -29.27 -0.37
C ARG A 221 -6.29 -30.45 0.11
N TRP A 222 -5.38 -30.21 1.06
CA TRP A 222 -4.65 -31.30 1.73
C TRP A 222 -5.61 -32.18 2.52
N LEU A 223 -6.65 -31.60 3.14
CA LEU A 223 -7.68 -32.33 3.86
C LEU A 223 -8.67 -33.04 2.91
N LEU A 224 -9.16 -32.32 1.90
CA LEU A 224 -10.21 -32.81 1.00
C LEU A 224 -9.70 -33.76 -0.10
N SER A 225 -8.44 -33.63 -0.53
CA SER A 225 -7.89 -34.45 -1.62
C SER A 225 -6.38 -34.67 -1.49
N PRO A 226 -5.91 -35.34 -0.42
CA PRO A 226 -4.49 -35.44 -0.09
C PRO A 226 -3.64 -36.01 -1.24
N VAL A 227 -4.15 -37.05 -1.92
CA VAL A 227 -3.41 -37.72 -3.00
C VAL A 227 -3.25 -36.82 -4.24
N THR A 228 -4.33 -36.12 -4.65
CA THR A 228 -4.24 -35.26 -5.85
C THR A 228 -3.41 -34.01 -5.56
N THR A 229 -3.56 -33.48 -4.35
CA THR A 229 -2.78 -32.36 -3.83
C THR A 229 -1.29 -32.70 -3.75
N ALA A 230 -0.91 -33.90 -3.29
CA ALA A 230 0.49 -34.34 -3.29
C ALA A 230 1.09 -34.42 -4.72
N ARG A 231 0.30 -34.85 -5.72
CA ARG A 231 0.76 -34.86 -7.12
C ARG A 231 0.97 -33.44 -7.67
N ILE A 232 0.04 -32.53 -7.39
CA ILE A 232 0.14 -31.11 -7.77
C ILE A 232 1.35 -30.48 -7.10
N ALA A 233 1.51 -30.66 -5.79
CA ALA A 233 2.64 -30.14 -5.03
C ALA A 233 3.99 -30.67 -5.56
N ARG A 234 4.06 -31.96 -5.91
CA ARG A 234 5.25 -32.54 -6.56
C ARG A 234 5.53 -31.90 -7.92
N GLN A 235 4.51 -31.68 -8.75
CA GLN A 235 4.68 -31.02 -10.05
C GLN A 235 5.15 -29.58 -9.91
N MET A 236 4.59 -28.84 -8.95
CA MET A 236 5.03 -27.47 -8.64
C MET A 236 6.50 -27.45 -8.22
N ALA A 237 6.93 -28.37 -7.34
CA ALA A 237 8.30 -28.46 -6.87
C ALA A 237 9.29 -28.88 -7.97
N LEU A 238 8.91 -29.82 -8.84
CA LEU A 238 9.79 -30.32 -9.90
C LEU A 238 9.93 -29.36 -11.08
N TRP A 239 8.86 -28.67 -11.44
CA TRP A 239 8.79 -27.90 -12.69
C TRP A 239 8.63 -26.38 -12.46
N GLY A 240 8.72 -25.92 -11.22
CA GLY A 240 8.60 -24.50 -10.87
C GLY A 240 7.24 -23.88 -11.20
N LEU A 241 6.18 -24.70 -11.22
CA LEU A 241 4.83 -24.24 -11.57
C LEU A 241 4.16 -23.54 -10.38
N THR A 242 3.37 -22.51 -10.68
CA THR A 242 2.44 -21.92 -9.71
C THR A 242 1.27 -22.87 -9.45
N TYR A 243 0.55 -22.69 -8.32
CA TYR A 243 -0.58 -23.55 -8.01
C TYR A 243 -1.69 -23.49 -9.07
N PRO A 244 -2.12 -22.31 -9.58
CA PRO A 244 -3.09 -22.23 -10.67
C PRO A 244 -2.63 -22.97 -11.92
N GLY A 245 -1.36 -22.79 -12.34
CA GLY A 245 -0.82 -23.44 -13.54
C GLY A 245 -0.65 -24.96 -13.39
N ALA A 246 -0.40 -25.47 -12.18
CA ALA A 246 -0.35 -26.91 -11.92
C ALA A 246 -1.76 -27.51 -11.82
N LEU A 247 -2.73 -26.76 -11.28
CA LEU A 247 -4.13 -27.16 -11.20
C LEU A 247 -4.77 -27.23 -12.59
N GLU A 248 -4.51 -26.24 -13.45
CA GLU A 248 -4.99 -26.18 -14.83
C GLU A 248 -4.49 -27.40 -15.63
N ARG A 249 -3.20 -27.75 -15.53
CA ARG A 249 -2.66 -28.97 -16.16
C ARG A 249 -3.31 -30.25 -15.66
N ASP A 250 -3.63 -30.36 -14.36
CA ASP A 250 -4.37 -31.52 -13.83
C ASP A 250 -5.81 -31.56 -14.37
N GLN A 251 -6.46 -30.40 -14.51
CA GLN A 251 -7.81 -30.28 -15.08
C GLN A 251 -7.82 -30.67 -16.57
N GLU A 252 -6.94 -30.10 -17.39
CA GLU A 252 -6.77 -30.44 -18.81
C GLU A 252 -6.58 -31.94 -19.00
N ARG A 253 -5.72 -32.56 -18.18
CA ARG A 253 -5.47 -33.99 -18.24
C ARG A 253 -6.70 -34.82 -17.89
N ARG A 254 -7.50 -34.42 -16.88
CA ARG A 254 -8.74 -35.12 -16.53
C ARG A 254 -9.79 -34.99 -17.63
N VAL A 255 -9.97 -33.79 -18.17
CA VAL A 255 -10.88 -33.53 -19.29
C VAL A 255 -10.47 -34.34 -20.51
N TYR A 256 -9.17 -34.38 -20.82
CA TYR A 256 -8.63 -35.19 -21.91
C TYR A 256 -8.91 -36.68 -21.71
N VAL A 257 -8.61 -37.23 -20.54
CA VAL A 257 -8.85 -38.65 -20.23
C VAL A 257 -10.34 -39.00 -20.35
N GLU A 258 -11.23 -38.14 -19.86
CA GLU A 258 -12.66 -38.41 -19.93
C GLU A 258 -13.19 -38.31 -21.37
N ARG A 259 -12.72 -37.33 -22.15
CA ARG A 259 -13.01 -37.24 -23.59
C ARG A 259 -12.55 -38.51 -24.32
N GLN A 260 -11.32 -38.97 -24.10
CA GLN A 260 -10.82 -40.20 -24.72
C GLN A 260 -11.61 -41.43 -24.29
N ARG A 261 -12.08 -41.47 -23.02
CA ARG A 261 -12.94 -42.53 -22.51
C ARG A 261 -14.33 -42.54 -23.16
N GLN A 262 -14.88 -41.37 -23.48
CA GLN A 262 -16.16 -41.25 -24.19
C GLN A 262 -16.04 -41.71 -25.64
N ILE A 263 -14.97 -41.29 -26.34
CA ILE A 263 -14.77 -41.62 -27.76
C ILE A 263 -14.35 -43.08 -27.97
N HIS A 264 -13.41 -43.59 -27.16
CA HIS A 264 -12.75 -44.88 -27.38
C HIS A 264 -13.11 -45.95 -26.35
N GLY A 265 -14.01 -45.63 -25.41
CA GLY A 265 -14.48 -46.54 -24.36
C GLY A 265 -13.50 -46.71 -23.19
N ARG A 266 -13.88 -47.51 -22.20
CA ARG A 266 -13.12 -47.65 -20.94
C ARG A 266 -11.72 -48.27 -21.09
N ARG A 267 -11.47 -49.06 -22.13
CA ARG A 267 -10.20 -49.79 -22.35
C ARG A 267 -9.24 -49.09 -23.31
N TRP A 268 -9.49 -47.82 -23.67
CA TRP A 268 -8.69 -47.07 -24.65
C TRP A 268 -7.19 -47.04 -24.34
N LYS A 269 -6.82 -46.95 -23.05
CA LYS A 269 -5.42 -46.96 -22.59
C LYS A 269 -4.65 -48.25 -22.87
N ARG A 270 -5.33 -49.35 -23.22
CA ARG A 270 -4.69 -50.63 -23.60
C ARG A 270 -4.56 -50.80 -25.11
N GLN A 271 -5.15 -49.89 -25.90
CA GLN A 271 -5.17 -50.00 -27.35
C GLN A 271 -3.89 -49.39 -27.92
N GLU A 272 -3.05 -50.25 -28.51
CA GLU A 272 -1.79 -49.86 -29.14
C GLU A 272 -1.99 -48.84 -30.28
N ARG A 273 -3.07 -48.98 -31.07
CA ARG A 273 -3.45 -48.02 -32.11
C ARG A 273 -3.66 -46.58 -31.61
N LEU A 274 -3.92 -46.41 -30.31
CA LEU A 274 -4.14 -45.11 -29.68
C LEU A 274 -2.89 -44.62 -28.92
N ARG A 275 -1.71 -45.20 -29.17
CA ARG A 275 -0.47 -44.80 -28.49
C ARG A 275 -0.17 -43.31 -28.64
N GLN A 276 -0.41 -42.72 -29.82
CA GLN A 276 -0.27 -41.27 -30.03
C GLN A 276 -1.24 -40.45 -29.15
N GLN A 277 -2.49 -40.89 -28.98
CA GLN A 277 -3.45 -40.25 -28.07
C GLN A 277 -3.11 -40.48 -26.58
N GLN A 278 -2.22 -41.43 -26.26
CA GLN A 278 -1.76 -41.63 -24.89
C GLN A 278 -0.55 -40.74 -24.54
N LEU A 279 0.05 -40.05 -25.52
CA LEU A 279 1.21 -39.18 -25.31
C LEU A 279 1.02 -38.16 -24.20
N PRO A 280 -0.14 -37.46 -24.06
CA PRO A 280 -0.37 -36.57 -22.92
C PRO A 280 -0.23 -37.24 -21.55
N LEU A 281 -0.53 -38.53 -21.43
CA LEU A 281 -0.38 -39.25 -20.17
C LEU A 281 1.05 -39.74 -19.91
N LEU A 282 1.75 -40.12 -20.98
CA LEU A 282 3.13 -40.58 -20.95
C LEU A 282 4.10 -39.42 -20.73
N LEU A 283 3.80 -38.25 -21.29
CA LEU A 283 4.63 -37.04 -21.23
C LEU A 283 4.31 -36.14 -20.02
N ALA A 284 3.15 -36.31 -19.37
CA ALA A 284 2.78 -35.55 -18.17
C ALA A 284 3.81 -35.59 -17.01
N PRO A 285 4.51 -36.71 -16.72
CA PRO A 285 5.57 -36.72 -15.71
C PRO A 285 6.74 -35.76 -16.01
N TYR A 286 6.95 -35.41 -17.28
CA TYR A 286 8.01 -34.51 -17.77
C TYR A 286 7.56 -33.05 -17.83
N GLY A 287 6.38 -32.72 -17.31
CA GLY A 287 5.91 -31.32 -17.20
C GLY A 287 5.20 -30.75 -18.43
N LEU A 288 5.04 -31.52 -19.51
CA LEU A 288 4.32 -31.10 -20.72
C LEU A 288 2.80 -31.00 -20.47
N SER A 289 2.17 -29.97 -21.05
CA SER A 289 0.70 -29.87 -21.10
C SER A 289 0.10 -30.87 -22.08
N VAL A 290 -1.22 -31.03 -22.06
CA VAL A 290 -1.92 -31.93 -23.01
C VAL A 290 -1.68 -31.49 -24.45
N GLU A 291 -1.75 -30.19 -24.71
CA GLU A 291 -1.55 -29.62 -26.05
C GLU A 291 -0.10 -29.80 -26.54
N GLN A 292 0.88 -29.47 -25.69
CA GLN A 292 2.29 -29.65 -26.02
C GLN A 292 2.61 -31.12 -26.31
N ALA A 293 2.09 -32.05 -25.52
CA ALA A 293 2.31 -33.48 -25.71
C ALA A 293 1.70 -34.01 -27.02
N LEU A 294 0.59 -33.42 -27.50
CA LEU A 294 -0.02 -33.77 -28.78
C LEU A 294 0.67 -33.11 -29.98
N ALA A 295 1.34 -31.98 -29.77
CA ALA A 295 2.09 -31.29 -30.81
C ALA A 295 3.39 -32.04 -31.19
N VAL A 296 4.02 -32.76 -30.25
CA VAL A 296 5.32 -33.42 -30.47
C VAL A 296 5.36 -34.29 -31.75
N PRO A 297 4.41 -35.22 -32.00
CA PRO A 297 4.46 -36.02 -33.22
C PRO A 297 4.29 -35.20 -34.50
N VAL A 298 3.41 -34.19 -34.47
CA VAL A 298 3.14 -33.31 -35.62
C VAL A 298 4.38 -32.48 -35.95
N GLU A 299 5.09 -32.00 -34.93
CA GLU A 299 6.36 -31.30 -35.11
C GLU A 299 7.44 -32.22 -35.70
N GLU A 300 7.53 -33.47 -35.28
CA GLU A 300 8.47 -34.42 -35.86
C GLU A 300 8.10 -34.78 -37.32
N GLU A 301 6.82 -35.06 -37.61
CA GLU A 301 6.34 -35.31 -38.97
C GLU A 301 6.58 -34.12 -39.90
N THR A 302 6.36 -32.89 -39.43
CA THR A 302 6.63 -31.68 -40.23
C THR A 302 8.14 -31.47 -40.45
N LYS A 303 8.99 -31.78 -39.47
CA LYS A 303 10.45 -31.78 -39.66
C LYS A 303 10.88 -32.85 -40.67
N GLU A 304 10.31 -34.04 -40.61
CA GLU A 304 10.58 -35.13 -41.55
C GLU A 304 10.14 -34.78 -42.97
N LEU A 305 8.94 -34.23 -43.13
CA LEU A 305 8.44 -33.78 -44.43
C LEU A 305 9.35 -32.69 -45.02
N ARG A 306 9.80 -31.73 -44.20
CA ARG A 306 10.78 -30.72 -44.64
C ARG A 306 12.09 -31.35 -45.09
N ARG A 307 12.58 -32.38 -44.39
CA ARG A 307 13.77 -33.14 -44.80
C ARG A 307 13.56 -33.88 -46.12
N GLN A 308 12.38 -34.49 -46.32
CA GLN A 308 12.03 -35.19 -47.55
C GLN A 308 11.94 -34.22 -48.74
N VAL A 309 11.24 -33.10 -48.60
CA VAL A 309 11.14 -32.06 -49.63
C VAL A 309 12.53 -31.50 -49.98
N ALA A 310 13.38 -31.26 -48.98
CA ALA A 310 14.75 -30.81 -49.23
C ALA A 310 15.58 -31.88 -49.98
N ALA A 311 15.44 -33.16 -49.62
CA ALA A 311 16.12 -34.26 -50.30
C ALA A 311 15.62 -34.46 -51.74
N GLU A 312 14.32 -34.29 -52.00
CA GLU A 312 13.74 -34.34 -53.35
C GLU A 312 14.22 -33.16 -54.20
N ALA A 313 14.24 -31.94 -53.66
CA ALA A 313 14.77 -30.77 -54.34
C ALA A 313 16.24 -30.98 -54.78
N GLN A 314 17.07 -31.54 -53.88
CA GLN A 314 18.46 -31.90 -54.21
C GLN A 314 18.55 -32.97 -55.30
N ARG A 315 17.65 -33.96 -55.33
CA ARG A 315 17.62 -34.99 -56.37
C ARG A 315 17.24 -34.41 -57.73
N VAL A 316 16.24 -33.54 -57.78
CA VAL A 316 15.81 -32.87 -59.02
C VAL A 316 16.93 -31.98 -59.55
N GLU A 317 17.60 -31.22 -58.68
CA GLU A 317 18.75 -30.39 -59.08
C GLU A 317 19.90 -31.24 -59.63
N ALA A 318 20.24 -32.35 -58.97
CA ALA A 318 21.27 -33.27 -59.44
C ALA A 318 20.89 -33.95 -60.77
N GLN A 319 19.61 -34.26 -61.01
CA GLN A 319 19.12 -34.77 -62.29
C GLN A 319 19.23 -33.71 -63.39
N ALA A 320 18.79 -32.47 -63.13
CA ALA A 320 18.90 -31.37 -64.08
C ALA A 320 20.36 -31.10 -64.48
N GLN A 321 21.30 -31.18 -63.53
CA GLN A 321 22.73 -31.08 -63.81
C GLN A 321 23.24 -32.21 -64.71
N ARG A 322 22.79 -33.46 -64.48
CA ARG A 322 23.15 -34.61 -65.32
C ARG A 322 22.59 -34.49 -66.73
N ASP A 323 21.34 -34.06 -66.86
CA ASP A 323 20.68 -33.89 -68.16
C ASP A 323 21.35 -32.78 -68.97
N ALA A 324 21.72 -31.66 -68.32
CA ALA A 324 22.50 -30.60 -68.93
C ALA A 324 23.88 -31.09 -69.41
N ALA A 325 24.58 -31.88 -68.60
CA ALA A 325 25.87 -32.47 -68.98
C ALA A 325 25.74 -33.47 -70.14
N GLN A 326 24.67 -34.27 -70.17
CA GLN A 326 24.38 -35.17 -71.30
C GLN A 326 24.03 -34.41 -72.58
N ALA A 327 23.25 -33.34 -72.48
CA ALA A 327 22.94 -32.48 -73.62
C ALA A 327 24.21 -31.85 -74.21
N GLN A 328 25.11 -31.36 -73.36
CA GLN A 328 26.42 -30.85 -73.80
C GLN A 328 27.29 -31.94 -74.45
N ALA A 329 27.32 -33.15 -73.90
CA ALA A 329 28.05 -34.26 -74.49
C ALA A 329 27.48 -34.69 -75.86
N ARG A 330 26.15 -34.66 -76.03
CA ARG A 330 25.49 -34.94 -77.32
C ARG A 330 25.80 -33.85 -78.35
N ALA A 331 25.77 -32.58 -77.95
CA ALA A 331 26.15 -31.46 -78.82
C ALA A 331 27.59 -31.63 -79.35
N ARG A 332 28.55 -31.94 -78.46
CA ARG A 332 29.95 -32.20 -78.86
C ARG A 332 30.10 -33.39 -79.82
N LYS A 333 29.33 -34.46 -79.62
CA LYS A 333 29.34 -35.61 -80.54
C LYS A 333 28.81 -35.26 -81.92
N LEU A 334 27.73 -34.47 -81.98
CA LEU A 334 27.17 -34.00 -83.24
C LEU A 334 28.12 -33.06 -83.97
N GLU A 335 28.81 -32.16 -83.25
CA GLU A 335 29.85 -31.31 -83.81
C GLU A 335 31.00 -32.14 -84.42
N MET A 336 31.48 -33.14 -83.69
CA MET A 336 32.53 -34.05 -84.16
C MET A 336 32.08 -34.88 -85.38
N GLN A 337 30.82 -35.34 -85.42
CA GLN A 337 30.27 -36.05 -86.58
C GLN A 337 30.16 -35.13 -87.80
N ALA A 338 29.69 -33.89 -87.62
CA ALA A 338 29.64 -32.90 -88.69
C ALA A 338 31.04 -32.56 -89.22
N GLU A 339 32.07 -32.57 -88.37
CA GLU A 339 33.46 -32.40 -88.78
C GLU A 339 33.98 -33.58 -89.59
N LEU A 340 33.66 -34.81 -89.19
CA LEU A 340 34.02 -36.02 -89.94
C LEU A 340 33.34 -36.07 -91.32
N GLU A 341 32.06 -35.74 -91.41
CA GLU A 341 31.33 -35.67 -92.69
C GLU A 341 31.94 -34.62 -93.64
N ARG A 342 32.38 -33.47 -93.11
CA ARG A 342 33.11 -32.46 -93.91
C ARG A 342 34.42 -33.02 -94.45
N ARG A 343 35.17 -33.77 -93.64
CA ARG A 343 36.44 -34.40 -94.04
C ARG A 343 36.24 -35.50 -95.08
N GLU A 344 35.17 -36.28 -94.99
CA GLU A 344 34.83 -37.29 -96.01
C GLU A 344 34.45 -36.64 -97.35
N GLN A 345 33.70 -35.55 -97.33
CA GLN A 345 33.37 -34.78 -98.55
C GLN A 345 34.63 -34.20 -99.22
N GLU A 346 35.58 -33.69 -98.44
CA GLU A 346 36.89 -33.24 -98.94
C GLU A 346 37.65 -34.39 -99.63
N LEU A 347 37.66 -35.58 -99.04
CA LEU A 347 38.31 -36.76 -99.63
C LEU A 347 37.61 -37.27 -100.90
N GLU A 348 36.28 -37.22 -100.97
CA GLU A 348 35.52 -37.61 -102.17
C GLU A 348 35.79 -36.66 -103.35
N THR A 349 35.85 -35.35 -103.08
CA THR A 349 36.22 -34.35 -104.10
C THR A 349 37.66 -34.54 -104.60
N ALA A 350 38.58 -34.96 -103.73
CA ALA A 350 39.95 -35.31 -104.11
C ALA A 350 40.02 -36.58 -104.98
N ARG A 351 39.19 -37.61 -104.70
CA ARG A 351 39.12 -38.84 -105.52
C ARG A 351 38.58 -38.59 -106.92
N ARG A 352 37.55 -37.76 -107.08
CA ARG A 352 37.01 -37.39 -108.41
C ARG A 352 38.05 -36.65 -109.26
N ARG A 353 38.92 -35.84 -108.65
CA ARG A 353 40.07 -35.20 -109.32
C ARG A 353 41.13 -36.22 -109.76
N ALA A 354 41.35 -37.28 -109.00
CA ALA A 354 42.29 -38.35 -109.34
C ALA A 354 41.79 -39.26 -110.48
N GLU A 355 40.48 -39.49 -110.59
CA GLU A 355 39.87 -40.27 -111.69
C GLU A 355 39.90 -39.49 -113.02
N ALA A 356 39.73 -38.17 -112.98
CA ALA A 356 39.90 -37.29 -114.15
C ALA A 356 41.35 -37.31 -114.69
N ALA A 357 42.35 -37.45 -113.80
CA ALA A 357 43.75 -37.56 -114.19
C ALA A 357 44.08 -38.89 -114.92
N ARG A 358 43.39 -39.99 -114.58
CA ARG A 358 43.58 -41.30 -115.23
C ARG A 358 43.02 -41.38 -116.66
N GLN A 359 42.05 -40.53 -117.03
CA GLN A 359 41.55 -40.42 -118.41
C GLN A 359 42.52 -39.66 -119.34
N VAL A 360 43.36 -38.80 -118.77
CA VAL A 360 44.37 -37.99 -119.49
C VAL A 360 45.63 -38.80 -119.81
N GLU A 361 45.95 -39.82 -119.00
CA GLU A 361 47.22 -40.57 -119.10
C GLU A 361 47.23 -41.73 -120.12
N ALA A 362 46.10 -42.27 -120.57
CA ALA A 362 46.10 -43.36 -121.57
C ALA A 362 46.06 -42.87 -123.04
N GLN A 363 45.62 -41.63 -123.29
CA GLN A 363 45.83 -40.96 -124.58
C GLN A 363 47.33 -40.67 -124.84
N ARG A 364 48.16 -40.70 -123.78
CA ARG A 364 49.58 -40.38 -123.80
C ARG A 364 50.49 -41.55 -124.25
N LEU A 365 50.08 -42.80 -124.02
CA LEU A 365 50.88 -43.99 -124.34
C LEU A 365 50.97 -44.31 -125.85
N ALA A 366 50.16 -43.68 -126.71
CA ALA A 366 50.26 -43.81 -128.17
C ALA A 366 51.30 -42.87 -128.81
N ALA A 367 51.76 -41.84 -128.08
CA ALA A 367 52.68 -40.82 -128.59
C ALA A 367 54.13 -41.02 -128.12
N GLU A 368 54.38 -41.83 -127.09
CA GLU A 368 55.69 -41.98 -126.46
C GLU A 368 56.64 -42.94 -127.20
N ALA A 369 56.18 -43.68 -128.22
CA ALA A 369 57.04 -44.56 -129.05
C ALA A 369 58.00 -43.82 -130.01
N GLN A 370 57.88 -42.49 -130.16
CA GLN A 370 58.76 -41.68 -131.02
C GLN A 370 59.62 -40.66 -130.25
N GLN A 371 59.49 -40.56 -128.92
CA GLN A 371 60.17 -39.53 -128.13
C GLN A 371 61.39 -40.03 -127.32
N VAL A 372 61.55 -41.35 -127.17
CA VAL A 372 62.60 -41.95 -126.34
C VAL A 372 64.03 -41.62 -126.82
N GLU A 373 64.23 -41.26 -128.09
CA GLU A 373 65.57 -41.00 -128.64
C GLU A 373 66.04 -39.54 -128.46
N MET A 374 65.12 -38.60 -128.23
CA MET A 374 65.43 -37.18 -128.02
C MET A 374 65.60 -36.80 -126.54
N GLU A 375 65.08 -37.61 -125.61
CA GLU A 375 65.14 -37.33 -124.16
C GLU A 375 66.49 -37.66 -123.53
N ALA A 376 67.27 -38.56 -124.14
CA ALA A 376 68.56 -38.98 -123.59
C ALA A 376 69.62 -37.86 -123.55
N GLN A 377 69.51 -36.84 -124.42
CA GLN A 377 70.46 -35.72 -124.47
C GLN A 377 69.95 -34.47 -123.74
N ALA A 378 68.65 -34.37 -123.44
CA ALA A 378 68.07 -33.32 -122.59
C ALA A 378 68.19 -33.63 -121.08
N ALA A 379 68.26 -34.92 -120.70
CA ALA A 379 68.34 -35.36 -119.30
C ALA A 379 69.58 -34.84 -118.56
N ALA A 380 70.71 -34.64 -119.25
CA ALA A 380 71.96 -34.20 -118.64
C ALA A 380 71.97 -32.70 -118.26
N HIS A 381 71.21 -31.85 -118.96
CA HIS A 381 71.07 -30.44 -118.62
C HIS A 381 69.99 -30.21 -117.55
N ARG A 382 68.94 -31.07 -117.53
CA ARG A 382 67.89 -31.07 -116.50
C ARG A 382 68.45 -31.38 -115.11
N ALA A 383 69.38 -32.31 -114.98
CA ALA A 383 69.98 -32.67 -113.68
C ALA A 383 70.71 -31.52 -112.95
N GLN A 384 71.24 -30.53 -113.68
CA GLN A 384 71.87 -29.33 -113.07
C GLN A 384 70.85 -28.27 -112.66
N VAL A 385 69.79 -28.08 -113.45
CA VAL A 385 68.66 -27.20 -113.11
C VAL A 385 67.82 -27.79 -111.97
N GLU A 386 67.70 -29.12 -111.89
CA GLU A 386 67.00 -29.84 -110.83
C GLU A 386 67.66 -29.66 -109.47
N ARG A 387 69.00 -29.58 -109.38
CA ARG A 387 69.69 -29.32 -108.10
C ARG A 387 69.47 -27.89 -107.58
N GLU A 388 69.42 -26.89 -108.46
CA GLU A 388 69.06 -25.52 -108.08
C GLU A 388 67.55 -25.39 -107.77
N ALA A 389 66.70 -26.14 -108.48
CA ALA A 389 65.28 -26.19 -108.21
C ALA A 389 64.95 -26.95 -106.90
N GLU A 390 65.68 -28.01 -106.57
CA GLU A 390 65.58 -28.72 -105.28
C GLU A 390 66.08 -27.85 -104.13
N ALA A 391 67.17 -27.09 -104.31
CA ALA A 391 67.63 -26.13 -103.32
C ALA A 391 66.60 -25.00 -103.09
N ARG A 392 65.92 -24.53 -104.14
CA ARG A 392 64.81 -23.56 -104.03
C ARG A 392 63.56 -24.18 -103.42
N ARG A 393 63.21 -25.42 -103.75
CA ARG A 393 62.08 -26.15 -103.12
C ARG A 393 62.32 -26.41 -101.64
N LEU A 394 63.53 -26.81 -101.25
CA LEU A 394 63.89 -26.98 -99.84
C LEU A 394 63.88 -25.64 -99.10
N ALA A 395 64.26 -24.53 -99.75
CA ALA A 395 64.14 -23.19 -99.19
C ALA A 395 62.67 -22.74 -99.06
N GLU A 396 61.84 -22.99 -100.08
CA GLU A 396 60.39 -22.70 -100.08
C GLU A 396 59.62 -23.57 -99.08
N GLU A 397 59.98 -24.85 -98.92
CA GLU A 397 59.44 -25.76 -97.91
C GLU A 397 59.89 -25.36 -96.50
N ALA A 398 61.15 -24.91 -96.33
CA ALA A 398 61.62 -24.36 -95.06
C ALA A 398 60.92 -23.03 -94.71
N GLU A 399 60.67 -22.17 -95.69
CA GLU A 399 59.89 -20.93 -95.51
C GLU A 399 58.41 -21.22 -95.22
N ALA A 400 57.80 -22.20 -95.90
CA ALA A 400 56.42 -22.63 -95.64
C ALA A 400 56.28 -23.25 -94.24
N HIS A 401 57.24 -24.09 -93.83
CA HIS A 401 57.26 -24.67 -92.48
C HIS A 401 57.57 -23.62 -91.41
N ALA A 402 58.37 -22.58 -91.73
CA ALA A 402 58.58 -21.43 -90.86
C ALA A 402 57.32 -20.56 -90.73
N GLN A 403 56.56 -20.39 -91.81
CA GLN A 403 55.27 -19.69 -91.81
C GLN A 403 54.21 -20.47 -91.02
N GLU A 404 54.14 -21.79 -91.17
CA GLU A 404 53.19 -22.62 -90.40
C GLU A 404 53.53 -22.62 -88.90
N LEU A 405 54.81 -22.66 -88.54
CA LEU A 405 55.25 -22.47 -87.15
C LEU A 405 54.93 -21.06 -86.63
N ALA A 406 55.04 -20.03 -87.47
CA ALA A 406 54.66 -18.66 -87.13
C ALA A 406 53.15 -18.54 -86.90
N GLU A 407 52.32 -19.13 -87.77
CA GLU A 407 50.85 -19.17 -87.58
C GLU A 407 50.45 -19.96 -86.33
N GLN A 408 51.10 -21.09 -86.05
CA GLN A 408 50.86 -21.84 -84.81
C GLN A 408 51.28 -21.04 -83.57
N ALA A 409 52.39 -20.29 -83.65
CA ALA A 409 52.81 -19.39 -82.59
C ALA A 409 51.82 -18.24 -82.38
N GLU A 410 51.24 -17.69 -83.44
CA GLU A 410 50.18 -16.67 -83.35
C GLU A 410 48.89 -17.21 -82.74
N ARG A 411 48.43 -18.40 -83.16
CA ARG A 411 47.24 -19.05 -82.56
C ARG A 411 47.41 -19.30 -81.06
N ARG A 412 48.58 -19.77 -80.63
CA ARG A 412 48.88 -19.92 -79.19
C ARG A 412 48.90 -18.58 -78.45
N ARG A 413 49.36 -17.51 -79.09
CA ARG A 413 49.31 -16.15 -78.52
C ARG A 413 47.87 -15.63 -78.40
N GLU A 414 47.02 -15.92 -79.38
CA GLU A 414 45.60 -15.57 -79.34
C GLU A 414 44.83 -16.37 -78.28
N GLU A 415 45.08 -17.67 -78.15
CA GLU A 415 44.49 -18.50 -77.10
C GLU A 415 44.93 -18.02 -75.72
N ALA A 416 46.24 -17.79 -75.51
CA ALA A 416 46.77 -17.21 -74.29
C ALA A 416 46.19 -15.82 -73.99
N ARG A 417 45.91 -15.01 -75.02
CA ARG A 417 45.24 -13.71 -74.86
C ARG A 417 43.78 -13.89 -74.41
N ARG A 418 43.03 -14.81 -75.01
CA ARG A 418 41.64 -15.11 -74.61
C ARG A 418 41.56 -15.67 -73.19
N GLU A 419 42.52 -16.50 -72.79
CA GLU A 419 42.61 -16.99 -71.42
C GLU A 419 42.91 -15.87 -70.43
N ARG A 420 43.82 -14.94 -70.78
CA ARG A 420 44.09 -13.74 -69.98
C ARG A 420 42.86 -12.83 -69.88
N GLU A 421 42.14 -12.60 -70.97
CA GLU A 421 40.90 -11.81 -70.98
C GLU A 421 39.81 -12.48 -70.11
N LYS A 422 39.65 -13.80 -70.19
CA LYS A 422 38.74 -14.54 -69.30
C LYS A 422 39.16 -14.44 -67.83
N ALA A 423 40.45 -14.62 -67.54
CA ALA A 423 40.99 -14.50 -66.18
C ALA A 423 40.83 -13.08 -65.62
N GLN A 424 40.98 -12.07 -66.47
CA GLN A 424 40.78 -10.67 -66.11
C GLN A 424 39.30 -10.38 -65.81
N LEU A 425 38.37 -10.87 -66.63
CA LEU A 425 36.93 -10.73 -66.38
C LEU A 425 36.50 -11.43 -65.08
N THR A 426 37.03 -12.63 -64.80
CA THR A 426 36.75 -13.31 -63.53
C THR A 426 37.30 -12.54 -62.33
N TRP A 427 38.51 -11.99 -62.45
CA TRP A 427 39.12 -11.18 -61.40
C TRP A 427 38.35 -9.87 -61.14
N GLU A 428 37.85 -9.22 -62.20
CA GLU A 428 37.00 -8.02 -62.10
C GLU A 428 35.64 -8.33 -61.45
N MET A 429 35.03 -9.47 -61.78
CA MET A 429 33.79 -9.93 -61.14
C MET A 429 33.99 -10.25 -59.65
N ASP A 430 35.10 -10.88 -59.28
CA ASP A 430 35.43 -11.18 -57.88
C ASP A 430 35.73 -9.89 -57.09
N GLN A 431 36.43 -8.93 -57.69
CA GLN A 431 36.61 -7.58 -57.12
C GLN A 431 35.28 -6.86 -56.91
N ALA A 432 34.36 -6.92 -57.87
CA ALA A 432 33.06 -6.30 -57.76
C ALA A 432 32.19 -6.97 -56.67
N ARG A 433 32.29 -8.30 -56.54
CA ARG A 433 31.63 -9.05 -55.46
C ARG A 433 32.19 -8.66 -54.11
N ALA A 434 33.52 -8.62 -53.94
CA ALA A 434 34.16 -8.22 -52.69
C ALA A 434 33.80 -6.78 -52.29
N ARG A 435 33.68 -5.85 -53.24
CA ARG A 435 33.22 -4.48 -52.96
C ARG A 435 31.77 -4.45 -52.46
N ARG A 436 30.87 -5.22 -53.07
CA ARG A 436 29.47 -5.30 -52.63
C ARG A 436 29.35 -5.92 -51.24
N GLU A 437 30.10 -6.98 -50.96
CA GLU A 437 30.14 -7.60 -49.63
C GLU A 437 30.65 -6.62 -48.57
N MET A 438 31.66 -5.80 -48.89
CA MET A 438 32.14 -4.75 -47.99
C MET A 438 31.09 -3.65 -47.77
N GLU A 439 30.40 -3.19 -48.82
CA GLU A 439 29.31 -2.21 -48.71
C GLU A 439 28.12 -2.75 -47.91
N GLU A 440 27.74 -4.00 -48.10
CA GLU A 440 26.68 -4.66 -47.34
C GLU A 440 27.08 -4.86 -45.88
N ALA A 441 28.34 -5.24 -45.62
CA ALA A 441 28.88 -5.33 -44.27
C ALA A 441 28.92 -3.96 -43.58
N GLU A 442 29.24 -2.89 -44.30
CA GLU A 442 29.25 -1.53 -43.78
C GLU A 442 27.82 -1.03 -43.49
N ARG A 443 26.87 -1.27 -44.40
CA ARG A 443 25.43 -1.00 -44.17
C ARG A 443 24.88 -1.79 -43.00
N ALA A 444 25.27 -3.06 -42.85
CA ALA A 444 24.87 -3.89 -41.72
C ALA A 444 25.44 -3.35 -40.39
N ARG A 445 26.69 -2.88 -40.38
CA ARG A 445 27.30 -2.20 -39.22
C ARG A 445 26.59 -0.89 -38.90
N GLN A 446 26.30 -0.06 -39.91
CA GLN A 446 25.56 1.19 -39.73
C GLN A 446 24.14 0.93 -39.21
N ALA A 447 23.43 -0.08 -39.73
CA ALA A 447 22.13 -0.49 -39.24
C ALA A 447 22.18 -1.02 -37.80
N ALA A 448 23.23 -1.76 -37.44
CA ALA A 448 23.44 -2.23 -36.06
C ALA A 448 23.73 -1.07 -35.10
N VAL A 449 24.53 -0.08 -35.51
CA VAL A 449 24.78 1.15 -34.74
C VAL A 449 23.49 1.96 -34.60
N ALA A 450 22.71 2.13 -35.66
CA ALA A 450 21.43 2.83 -35.63
C ALA A 450 20.41 2.13 -34.71
N ARG A 451 20.35 0.79 -34.72
CA ARG A 451 19.51 0.01 -33.78
C ARG A 451 19.94 0.22 -32.34
N ARG A 452 21.24 0.15 -32.03
CA ARG A 452 21.75 0.42 -30.68
C ARG A 452 21.48 1.86 -30.23
N ALA A 453 21.59 2.83 -31.14
CA ALA A 453 21.24 4.22 -30.86
C ALA A 453 19.74 4.40 -30.58
N ALA A 454 18.87 3.73 -31.35
CA ALA A 454 17.43 3.75 -31.12
C ALA A 454 17.05 3.06 -29.80
N GLU A 455 17.67 1.91 -29.47
CA GLU A 455 17.50 1.22 -28.19
C GLU A 455 17.96 2.10 -27.02
N ALA A 456 19.10 2.77 -27.15
CA ALA A 456 19.60 3.72 -26.15
C ALA A 456 18.67 4.92 -25.98
N GLN A 457 18.10 5.46 -27.07
CA GLN A 457 17.10 6.53 -27.00
C GLN A 457 15.81 6.06 -26.32
N GLN A 458 15.35 4.84 -26.59
CA GLN A 458 14.18 4.29 -25.90
C GLN A 458 14.44 4.05 -24.41
N GLN A 459 15.63 3.59 -24.05
CA GLN A 459 16.04 3.45 -22.64
C GLN A 459 16.10 4.81 -21.95
N ALA A 460 16.74 5.81 -22.56
CA ALA A 460 16.79 7.17 -22.03
C ALA A 460 15.39 7.81 -21.91
N ALA A 461 14.50 7.59 -22.88
CA ALA A 461 13.12 8.05 -22.82
C ALA A 461 12.32 7.34 -21.71
N ALA A 462 12.54 6.04 -21.51
CA ALA A 462 11.92 5.28 -20.43
C ALA A 462 12.44 5.71 -19.06
N GLU A 463 13.73 6.00 -18.92
CA GLU A 463 14.33 6.55 -17.70
C GLU A 463 13.81 7.97 -17.42
N ALA A 464 13.72 8.83 -18.43
CA ALA A 464 13.14 10.16 -18.29
C ALA A 464 11.66 10.10 -17.89
N ALA A 465 10.88 9.18 -18.48
CA ALA A 465 9.48 8.97 -18.09
C ALA A 465 9.34 8.43 -16.65
N ARG A 466 10.23 7.54 -16.21
CA ARG A 466 10.27 7.06 -14.82
C ARG A 466 10.63 8.18 -13.85
N ALA A 467 11.62 9.02 -14.19
CA ALA A 467 12.02 10.16 -13.38
C ALA A 467 10.89 11.20 -13.27
N ALA A 468 10.18 11.48 -14.37
CA ALA A 468 9.01 12.37 -14.37
C ALA A 468 7.88 11.81 -13.50
N ALA A 469 7.57 10.51 -13.62
CA ALA A 469 6.55 9.87 -12.78
C ALA A 469 6.94 9.86 -11.29
N GLU A 470 8.23 9.73 -10.96
CA GLU A 470 8.71 9.83 -9.58
C GLU A 470 8.55 11.26 -9.03
N GLN A 471 8.86 12.28 -9.83
CA GLN A 471 8.63 13.67 -9.46
C GLN A 471 7.16 13.98 -9.22
N GLU A 472 6.26 13.55 -10.11
CA GLU A 472 4.81 13.71 -9.92
C GLU A 472 4.31 13.03 -8.64
N ARG A 473 4.86 11.85 -8.29
CA ARG A 473 4.53 11.17 -7.03
C ARG A 473 4.99 11.96 -5.81
N ILE A 474 6.21 12.50 -5.85
CA ILE A 474 6.75 13.34 -4.77
C ILE A 474 5.91 14.62 -4.61
N GLU A 475 5.52 15.26 -5.70
CA GLU A 475 4.66 16.44 -5.68
C GLU A 475 3.26 16.12 -5.15
N ALA A 476 2.67 15.00 -5.58
CA ALA A 476 1.38 14.53 -5.08
C ALA A 476 1.43 14.22 -3.58
N GLU A 477 2.53 13.63 -3.10
CA GLU A 477 2.74 13.34 -1.68
C GLU A 477 2.91 14.62 -0.85
N ARG A 478 3.68 15.60 -1.36
CA ARG A 478 3.79 16.93 -0.74
C ARG A 478 2.44 17.64 -0.66
N ALA A 479 1.66 17.62 -1.74
CA ALA A 479 0.31 18.20 -1.77
C ALA A 479 -0.66 17.47 -0.84
N ALA A 480 -0.53 16.14 -0.67
CA ALA A 480 -1.30 15.38 0.30
C ALA A 480 -0.90 15.72 1.75
N ALA A 481 0.40 15.87 2.02
CA ALA A 481 0.90 16.26 3.34
C ALA A 481 0.45 17.69 3.72
N GLU A 482 0.46 18.63 2.77
CA GLU A 482 -0.03 19.99 3.01
C GLU A 482 -1.54 20.01 3.29
N ARG A 483 -2.34 19.21 2.56
CA ARG A 483 -3.77 19.05 2.84
C ARG A 483 -4.02 18.51 4.25
N ARG A 484 -3.30 17.47 4.67
CA ARG A 484 -3.40 16.93 6.04
C ARG A 484 -3.06 17.99 7.09
N ARG A 485 -1.99 18.77 6.88
CA ARG A 485 -1.64 19.86 7.79
C ARG A 485 -2.73 20.92 7.89
N ARG A 486 -3.40 21.26 6.76
CA ARG A 486 -4.52 22.20 6.76
C ARG A 486 -5.75 21.63 7.49
N GLU A 487 -6.05 20.35 7.30
CA GLU A 487 -7.13 19.65 8.00
C GLU A 487 -6.85 19.57 9.52
N GLU A 488 -5.64 19.21 9.91
CA GLU A 488 -5.19 19.20 11.31
C GLU A 488 -5.24 20.59 11.94
N ALA A 489 -4.79 21.62 11.24
CA ALA A 489 -4.87 23.01 11.71
C ALA A 489 -6.32 23.50 11.83
N ALA A 490 -7.19 23.13 10.89
CA ALA A 490 -8.62 23.45 10.96
C ALA A 490 -9.30 22.74 12.13
N ALA A 491 -9.00 21.47 12.36
CA ALA A 491 -9.52 20.70 13.50
C ALA A 491 -9.02 21.27 14.84
N ALA A 492 -7.74 21.68 14.92
CA ALA A 492 -7.19 22.34 16.11
C ALA A 492 -7.89 23.68 16.38
N ALA A 493 -8.10 24.50 15.34
CA ALA A 493 -8.81 25.77 15.47
C ALA A 493 -10.29 25.58 15.89
N GLU A 494 -10.96 24.53 15.41
CA GLU A 494 -12.31 24.19 15.85
C GLU A 494 -12.34 23.73 17.31
N ALA A 495 -11.38 22.91 17.74
CA ALA A 495 -11.24 22.49 19.13
C ALA A 495 -10.98 23.68 20.08
N GLU A 496 -10.14 24.63 19.66
CA GLU A 496 -9.91 25.86 20.43
C GLU A 496 -11.17 26.73 20.54
N ARG A 497 -11.96 26.84 19.47
CA ARG A 497 -13.25 27.57 19.51
C ARG A 497 -14.23 26.93 20.48
N ARG A 498 -14.40 25.60 20.42
CA ARG A 498 -15.26 24.87 21.37
C ARG A 498 -14.78 25.03 22.81
N ALA A 499 -13.47 24.92 23.05
CA ALA A 499 -12.90 25.16 24.37
C ALA A 499 -13.11 26.61 24.86
N ALA A 500 -13.10 27.60 23.97
CA ALA A 500 -13.40 28.99 24.31
C ALA A 500 -14.90 29.19 24.60
N GLU A 501 -15.79 28.57 23.84
CA GLU A 501 -17.24 28.55 24.08
C GLU A 501 -17.56 27.89 25.43
N ASP A 502 -16.95 26.74 25.73
CA ASP A 502 -17.10 26.04 27.01
C ASP A 502 -16.62 26.88 28.20
N ARG A 503 -15.49 27.58 28.06
CA ARG A 503 -14.99 28.52 29.09
C ARG A 503 -15.91 29.71 29.27
N ALA A 504 -16.47 30.25 28.19
CA ALA A 504 -17.42 31.36 28.26
C ALA A 504 -18.72 30.92 28.94
N ALA A 505 -19.23 29.73 28.61
CA ALA A 505 -20.41 29.16 29.25
C ALA A 505 -20.16 28.86 30.75
N ALA A 506 -18.98 28.34 31.10
CA ALA A 506 -18.59 28.14 32.49
C ALA A 506 -18.52 29.47 33.26
N ALA A 507 -17.89 30.51 32.69
CA ALA A 507 -17.83 31.83 33.29
C ALA A 507 -19.21 32.48 33.45
N GLU A 508 -20.13 32.27 32.50
CA GLU A 508 -21.51 32.73 32.60
C GLU A 508 -22.28 31.98 33.71
N ALA A 509 -22.08 30.66 33.81
CA ALA A 509 -22.67 29.85 34.88
C ALA A 509 -22.17 30.28 36.26
N GLU A 510 -20.87 30.55 36.41
CA GLU A 510 -20.28 31.09 37.65
C GLU A 510 -20.86 32.45 38.02
N ARG A 511 -21.06 33.35 37.02
CA ARG A 511 -21.71 34.65 37.26
C ARG A 511 -23.15 34.49 37.73
N ARG A 512 -23.93 33.62 37.10
CA ARG A 512 -25.31 33.32 37.52
C ARG A 512 -25.35 32.74 38.93
N ALA A 513 -24.47 31.81 39.25
CA ALA A 513 -24.36 31.23 40.59
C ALA A 513 -23.96 32.29 41.64
N ALA A 514 -23.05 33.20 41.30
CA ALA A 514 -22.66 34.31 42.18
C ALA A 514 -23.79 35.33 42.38
N GLU A 515 -24.56 35.64 41.34
CA GLU A 515 -25.76 36.49 41.44
C GLU A 515 -26.84 35.84 42.31
N GLU A 516 -27.09 34.54 42.15
CA GLU A 516 -28.02 33.79 42.99
C GLU A 516 -27.56 33.74 44.45
N ALA A 517 -26.28 33.50 44.69
CA ALA A 517 -25.70 33.53 46.04
C ALA A 517 -25.80 34.92 46.68
N ALA A 518 -25.55 35.99 45.91
CA ALA A 518 -25.70 37.36 46.39
C ALA A 518 -27.16 37.71 46.72
N ARG A 519 -28.13 37.24 45.91
CA ARG A 519 -29.56 37.38 46.21
C ARG A 519 -29.96 36.64 47.46
N ALA A 520 -29.48 35.40 47.64
CA ALA A 520 -29.74 34.61 48.84
C ALA A 520 -29.13 35.25 50.09
N ALA A 521 -27.90 35.79 50.00
CA ALA A 521 -27.26 36.51 51.08
C ALA A 521 -28.03 37.80 51.45
N ALA A 522 -28.46 38.58 50.46
CA ALA A 522 -29.26 39.79 50.69
C ALA A 522 -30.63 39.47 51.32
N GLU A 523 -31.25 38.35 50.95
CA GLU A 523 -32.49 37.87 51.58
C GLU A 523 -32.25 37.44 53.04
N GLN A 524 -31.15 36.76 53.31
CA GLN A 524 -30.74 36.42 54.68
C GLN A 524 -30.52 37.67 55.54
N GLU A 525 -29.77 38.66 55.03
CA GLU A 525 -29.57 39.93 55.73
C GLU A 525 -30.89 40.66 56.00
N ARG A 526 -31.83 40.65 55.05
CA ARG A 526 -33.18 41.20 55.28
C ARG A 526 -33.93 40.47 56.39
N ILE A 527 -33.91 39.14 56.39
CA ILE A 527 -34.56 38.33 57.42
C ILE A 527 -33.92 38.61 58.79
N GLU A 528 -32.60 38.72 58.87
CA GLU A 528 -31.89 39.05 60.10
C GLU A 528 -32.20 40.47 60.58
N ALA A 529 -32.26 41.44 59.68
CA ALA A 529 -32.64 42.82 59.99
C ALA A 529 -34.09 42.92 60.50
N GLU A 530 -35.03 42.19 59.88
CA GLU A 530 -36.43 42.09 60.32
C GLU A 530 -36.53 41.44 61.72
N ARG A 531 -35.78 40.38 61.97
CA ARG A 531 -35.70 39.74 63.31
C ARG A 531 -35.13 40.69 64.35
N ALA A 532 -34.04 41.38 64.05
CA ALA A 532 -33.44 42.36 64.96
C ALA A 532 -34.37 43.56 65.22
N ALA A 533 -35.11 44.02 64.21
CA ALA A 533 -36.13 45.05 64.39
C ALA A 533 -37.30 44.57 65.26
N ALA A 534 -37.77 43.33 65.07
CA ALA A 534 -38.80 42.74 65.90
C ALA A 534 -38.34 42.57 67.36
N GLU A 535 -37.09 42.17 67.58
CA GLU A 535 -36.52 42.07 68.92
C GLU A 535 -36.39 43.45 69.60
N ARG A 536 -35.94 44.47 68.87
CA ARG A 536 -35.92 45.86 69.37
C ARG A 536 -37.30 46.33 69.80
N ARG A 537 -38.33 46.13 68.96
CA ARG A 537 -39.72 46.47 69.31
C ARG A 537 -40.19 45.76 70.56
N ARG A 538 -39.91 44.45 70.70
CA ARG A 538 -40.26 43.70 71.92
C ARG A 538 -39.56 44.27 73.16
N ARG A 539 -38.31 44.69 73.05
CA ARG A 539 -37.57 45.33 74.17
C ARG A 539 -38.15 46.70 74.51
N GLU A 540 -38.50 47.51 73.51
CA GLU A 540 -39.16 48.81 73.71
C GLU A 540 -40.54 48.64 74.37
N GLU A 541 -41.34 47.68 73.91
CA GLU A 541 -42.64 47.34 74.51
C GLU A 541 -42.48 46.85 75.95
N ALA A 542 -41.49 45.99 76.23
CA ALA A 542 -41.19 45.53 77.58
C ALA A 542 -40.70 46.66 78.49
N ALA A 543 -39.86 47.57 77.98
CA ALA A 543 -39.41 48.74 78.73
C ALA A 543 -40.57 49.70 79.03
N ALA A 544 -41.45 49.95 78.05
CA ALA A 544 -42.64 50.78 78.25
C ALA A 544 -43.61 50.14 79.26
N ALA A 545 -43.77 48.81 79.25
CA ALA A 545 -44.57 48.10 80.23
C ALA A 545 -43.99 48.23 81.64
N ALA A 546 -42.66 48.08 81.79
CA ALA A 546 -41.98 48.26 83.08
C ALA A 546 -42.07 49.70 83.61
N GLU A 547 -41.95 50.71 82.74
CA GLU A 547 -42.16 52.11 83.11
C GLU A 547 -43.60 52.38 83.56
N ALA A 548 -44.59 51.80 82.87
CA ALA A 548 -45.99 51.93 83.24
C ALA A 548 -46.29 51.28 84.60
N GLU A 549 -45.70 50.11 84.87
CA GLU A 549 -45.79 49.43 86.16
C GLU A 549 -45.15 50.26 87.29
N ALA A 550 -43.93 50.74 87.09
CA ALA A 550 -43.25 51.61 88.05
C ALA A 550 -44.03 52.93 88.29
N ALA A 551 -44.66 53.50 87.26
CA ALA A 551 -45.51 54.68 87.40
C ALA A 551 -46.83 54.38 88.14
N ALA A 552 -47.38 53.17 88.02
CA ALA A 552 -48.53 52.73 88.79
C ALA A 552 -48.16 52.53 90.27
N GLU A 553 -47.01 51.91 90.56
CA GLU A 553 -46.49 51.76 91.92
C GLU A 553 -46.24 53.12 92.59
N ARG A 554 -45.65 54.09 91.87
CA ARG A 554 -45.46 55.46 92.39
C ARG A 554 -46.79 56.13 92.73
N ARG A 555 -47.79 56.00 91.86
CA ARG A 555 -49.14 56.52 92.14
C ARG A 555 -49.76 55.88 93.38
N GLN A 556 -49.64 54.56 93.53
CA GLN A 556 -50.11 53.87 94.74
C GLN A 556 -49.35 54.32 95.99
N ALA A 557 -48.04 54.54 95.89
CA ALA A 557 -47.23 55.04 96.99
C ALA A 557 -47.62 56.48 97.39
N GLU A 558 -47.87 57.36 96.41
CA GLU A 558 -48.36 58.73 96.63
C GLU A 558 -49.75 58.73 97.28
N GLU A 559 -50.66 57.87 96.83
CA GLU A 559 -51.99 57.71 97.43
C GLU A 559 -51.91 57.22 98.88
N ARG A 560 -51.02 56.25 99.17
CA ARG A 560 -50.75 55.79 100.55
C ARG A 560 -50.15 56.90 101.41
N ALA A 561 -49.24 57.70 100.88
CA ALA A 561 -48.66 58.84 101.59
C ALA A 561 -49.74 59.90 101.93
N ARG A 562 -50.61 60.25 100.96
CA ARG A 562 -51.73 61.16 101.19
C ARG A 562 -52.73 60.62 102.22
N ALA A 563 -53.03 59.33 102.17
CA ALA A 563 -53.88 58.68 103.16
C ALA A 563 -53.26 58.77 104.58
N ALA A 564 -51.95 58.51 104.70
CA ALA A 564 -51.24 58.64 105.96
C ALA A 564 -51.18 60.09 106.49
N GLU A 565 -51.04 61.09 105.61
CA GLU A 565 -51.11 62.51 106.00
C GLU A 565 -52.50 62.90 106.51
N LEU A 566 -53.56 62.45 105.84
CA LEU A 566 -54.95 62.68 106.27
C LEU A 566 -55.23 62.00 107.62
N GLU A 567 -54.71 60.79 107.84
CA GLU A 567 -54.83 60.09 109.11
C GLU A 567 -54.11 60.83 110.24
N ARG A 568 -52.89 61.31 109.99
CA ARG A 568 -52.15 62.17 110.95
C ARG A 568 -52.92 63.44 111.28
N ALA A 569 -53.43 64.15 110.28
CA ALA A 569 -54.23 65.35 110.48
C ALA A 569 -55.52 65.07 111.26
N ALA A 570 -56.17 63.92 111.02
CA ALA A 570 -57.34 63.49 111.77
C ALA A 570 -57.01 63.16 113.24
N ILE A 571 -55.86 62.51 113.50
CA ILE A 571 -55.37 62.24 114.85
C ILE A 571 -55.06 63.54 115.59
N GLU A 572 -54.40 64.50 114.94
CA GLU A 572 -54.12 65.82 115.53
C GLU A 572 -55.40 66.60 115.84
N ALA A 573 -56.37 66.60 114.92
CA ALA A 573 -57.67 67.23 115.15
C ALA A 573 -58.46 66.56 116.30
N ALA A 574 -58.39 65.23 116.41
CA ALA A 574 -59.00 64.47 117.51
C ALA A 574 -58.29 64.70 118.86
N ALA A 575 -56.97 64.91 118.86
CA ALA A 575 -56.22 65.29 120.05
C ALA A 575 -56.59 66.70 120.52
N MET A 576 -56.79 67.64 119.59
CA MET A 576 -57.17 69.02 119.89
C MET A 576 -58.59 69.13 120.49
N SER A 577 -59.53 68.25 120.11
CA SER A 577 -60.90 68.26 120.64
C SER A 577 -61.06 67.69 122.05
N ARG A 578 -60.03 67.01 122.60
CA ARG A 578 -60.03 66.44 123.96
C ARG A 578 -59.41 67.36 125.02
N LEU A 579 -58.87 68.52 124.62
CA LEU A 579 -58.23 69.46 125.54
C LEU A 579 -59.27 70.19 126.41
N THR A 580 -59.04 70.22 127.71
CA THR A 580 -59.84 71.04 128.62
C THR A 580 -59.60 72.54 128.35
N PRO A 581 -60.55 73.45 128.65
CA PRO A 581 -60.37 74.89 128.43
C PRO A 581 -59.10 75.46 129.10
N ALA A 582 -58.72 74.90 130.25
CA ALA A 582 -57.49 75.24 130.96
C ALA A 582 -56.21 74.88 130.17
N GLU A 583 -56.21 73.72 129.51
CA GLU A 583 -55.06 73.20 128.79
C GLU A 583 -54.91 73.83 127.40
N PHE A 584 -56.04 74.18 126.76
CA PHE A 584 -56.06 75.01 125.56
C PHE A 584 -55.45 76.40 125.83
N GLN A 585 -55.84 77.04 126.94
CA GLN A 585 -55.27 78.32 127.36
C GLN A 585 -53.77 78.22 127.63
N ALA A 586 -53.30 77.16 128.28
CA ALA A 586 -51.86 76.93 128.51
C ALA A 586 -51.10 76.71 127.19
N ARG A 587 -51.65 75.95 126.23
CA ARG A 587 -51.05 75.76 124.90
C ARG A 587 -51.06 77.02 124.05
N ARG A 588 -52.08 77.88 124.19
CA ARG A 588 -52.10 79.20 123.56
C ARG A 588 -51.00 80.10 124.13
N VAL A 589 -50.78 80.07 125.45
CA VAL A 589 -49.64 80.76 126.08
C VAL A 589 -48.30 80.18 125.62
N LEU A 590 -48.19 78.85 125.46
CA LEU A 590 -47.01 78.20 124.87
C LEU A 590 -46.75 78.70 123.44
N ALA A 591 -47.76 78.73 122.58
CA ALA A 591 -47.65 79.25 121.22
C ALA A 591 -47.24 80.74 121.22
N MET A 592 -47.75 81.53 122.16
CA MET A 592 -47.30 82.92 122.35
C MET A 592 -45.82 82.99 122.78
N ILE A 593 -45.37 82.12 123.69
CA ILE A 593 -43.97 82.03 124.13
C ILE A 593 -43.07 81.62 122.95
N GLN A 594 -43.47 80.63 122.15
CA GLN A 594 -42.71 80.18 120.97
C GLN A 594 -42.63 81.24 119.88
N ALA A 595 -43.70 82.00 119.64
CA ALA A 595 -43.74 83.01 118.60
C ALA A 595 -43.07 84.35 119.01
N ARG A 596 -43.18 84.76 120.27
CA ARG A 596 -42.74 86.09 120.75
C ARG A 596 -41.53 86.05 121.69
N GLY A 597 -41.15 84.87 122.17
CA GLY A 597 -40.11 84.68 123.19
C GLY A 597 -40.64 84.79 124.62
N GLU A 598 -40.04 84.03 125.53
CA GLU A 598 -40.50 83.87 126.93
C GLU A 598 -40.55 85.20 127.72
N HIS A 599 -39.57 86.08 127.50
CA HIS A 599 -39.49 87.36 128.20
C HIS A 599 -40.58 88.35 127.78
N ALA A 600 -41.11 88.23 126.55
CA ALA A 600 -42.13 89.15 126.03
C ALA A 600 -43.55 88.82 126.54
N VAL A 601 -43.81 87.56 126.91
CA VAL A 601 -45.14 87.10 127.34
C VAL A 601 -45.28 87.26 128.86
N THR A 602 -45.32 88.50 129.35
CA THR A 602 -45.48 88.81 130.78
C THR A 602 -46.84 88.37 131.32
N LEU A 603 -46.97 88.25 132.65
CA LEU A 603 -48.25 87.86 133.28
C LEU A 603 -49.39 88.82 132.90
N GLU A 604 -49.09 90.10 132.70
CA GLU A 604 -50.04 91.12 132.27
C GLU A 604 -50.56 90.86 130.85
N VAL A 605 -49.66 90.46 129.93
CA VAL A 605 -50.01 90.06 128.55
C VAL A 605 -50.88 88.80 128.55
N ILE A 606 -50.57 87.81 129.38
CA ILE A 606 -51.36 86.57 129.49
C ILE A 606 -52.77 86.88 130.00
N ARG A 607 -52.89 87.76 130.99
CA ARG A 607 -54.20 88.19 131.52
C ARG A 607 -55.02 88.94 130.48
N ALA A 608 -54.41 89.87 129.76
CA ALA A 608 -55.08 90.66 128.74
C ALA A 608 -55.59 89.77 127.59
N GLU A 609 -54.78 88.82 127.14
CA GLU A 609 -55.12 87.97 125.99
C GLU A 609 -56.12 86.86 126.35
N LEU A 610 -56.01 86.27 127.55
CA LEU A 610 -56.88 85.18 127.97
C LEU A 610 -58.09 85.62 128.80
N GLY A 611 -58.12 86.87 129.28
CA GLY A 611 -59.20 87.39 130.13
C GLY A 611 -59.30 86.72 131.51
N VAL A 612 -58.19 86.21 132.05
CA VAL A 612 -58.17 85.43 133.31
C VAL A 612 -57.57 86.22 134.48
N SER A 613 -57.87 85.79 135.72
CA SER A 613 -57.28 86.35 136.93
C SER A 613 -55.78 86.11 137.00
N GLU A 614 -55.05 86.92 137.78
CA GLU A 614 -53.60 86.86 137.90
C GLU A 614 -53.10 85.48 138.38
N GLY A 615 -53.75 84.90 139.40
CA GLY A 615 -53.44 83.54 139.85
C GLY A 615 -53.65 82.47 138.78
N THR A 616 -54.66 82.65 137.91
CA THR A 616 -54.89 81.74 136.77
C THR A 616 -53.83 81.94 135.69
N ALA A 617 -53.43 83.18 135.39
CA ALA A 617 -52.38 83.48 134.43
C ALA A 617 -51.02 82.89 134.85
N VAL A 618 -50.69 82.93 136.14
CA VAL A 618 -49.50 82.26 136.69
C VAL A 618 -49.56 80.75 136.44
N ASN A 619 -50.68 80.11 136.74
CA ASN A 619 -50.86 78.67 136.51
C ASN A 619 -50.81 78.31 135.01
N ARG A 620 -51.38 79.13 134.12
CA ARG A 620 -51.31 78.91 132.67
C ARG A 620 -49.90 79.11 132.13
N ARG A 621 -49.16 80.13 132.61
CA ARG A 621 -47.75 80.34 132.26
C ARG A 621 -46.88 79.16 132.71
N LYS A 622 -47.07 78.69 133.94
CA LYS A 622 -46.33 77.53 134.46
C LYS A 622 -46.62 76.28 133.63
N ARG A 623 -47.90 75.97 133.37
CA ARG A 623 -48.27 74.83 132.52
C ARG A 623 -47.76 74.97 131.09
N ALA A 624 -47.69 76.18 130.53
CA ALA A 624 -47.10 76.43 129.22
C ALA A 624 -45.59 76.15 129.20
N LEU A 625 -44.85 76.51 130.25
CA LEU A 625 -43.43 76.22 130.37
C LEU A 625 -43.17 74.71 130.55
N GLU A 626 -43.98 74.02 131.35
CA GLU A 626 -43.94 72.54 131.45
C GLU A 626 -44.15 71.88 130.07
N LEU A 627 -45.11 72.38 129.29
CA LEU A 627 -45.35 71.89 127.92
C LEU A 627 -44.22 72.23 126.93
N LEU A 628 -43.43 73.28 127.20
CA LEU A 628 -42.23 73.59 126.41
C LEU A 628 -41.12 72.55 126.68
N GLU A 629 -41.01 72.07 127.93
CA GLU A 629 -40.05 71.02 128.34
C GLU A 629 -40.50 69.61 127.90
N GLU A 630 -41.80 69.32 127.88
CA GLU A 630 -42.36 68.02 127.48
C GLU A 630 -42.20 67.74 125.95
N GLY A 631 -41.94 68.76 125.12
CA GLY A 631 -41.83 68.64 123.66
C GLY A 631 -43.18 68.35 122.95
N PRO A 632 -43.27 68.44 121.61
CA PRO A 632 -44.51 68.14 120.89
C PRO A 632 -44.91 66.68 121.13
N LEU A 633 -46.19 66.46 121.49
CA LEU A 633 -46.83 65.16 121.76
C LEU A 633 -46.15 63.99 121.02
N ALA A 634 -45.38 63.18 121.74
CA ALA A 634 -44.96 61.88 121.27
C ALA A 634 -46.20 60.99 121.17
N LEU A 635 -46.76 60.87 119.97
CA LEU A 635 -47.82 59.90 119.68
C LEU A 635 -47.23 58.48 119.78
N PRO A 636 -47.94 57.51 120.40
CA PRO A 636 -47.45 56.14 120.49
C PRO A 636 -47.30 55.53 119.10
N ALA A 637 -46.12 54.98 118.81
CA ALA A 637 -45.82 54.27 117.57
C ALA A 637 -46.73 53.03 117.45
N GLY A 638 -47.61 53.04 116.44
CA GLY A 638 -48.38 51.86 116.04
C GLY A 638 -47.48 50.82 115.34
N PRO A 639 -47.84 49.53 115.38
CA PRO A 639 -46.97 48.43 114.98
C PRO A 639 -46.65 48.44 113.49
N SER A 640 -45.35 48.37 113.20
CA SER A 640 -44.73 48.12 111.90
C SER A 640 -45.19 46.78 111.30
N GLY A 641 -45.85 46.84 110.14
CA GLY A 641 -46.12 45.70 109.28
C GLY A 641 -45.05 45.53 108.21
N GLU A 642 -44.10 44.64 108.48
CA GLU A 642 -43.27 43.95 107.49
C GLU A 642 -44.15 43.14 106.54
N ALA A 643 -44.11 43.43 105.23
CA ALA A 643 -44.33 42.46 104.15
C ALA A 643 -44.08 43.11 102.77
N ALA A 644 -42.89 42.90 102.20
CA ALA A 644 -42.67 42.98 100.75
C ALA A 644 -41.40 42.23 100.36
N ALA A 645 -41.56 40.95 100.02
CA ALA A 645 -40.63 40.20 99.18
C ALA A 645 -41.45 39.27 98.29
N ALA A 646 -41.71 39.73 97.07
CA ALA A 646 -41.87 38.93 95.85
C ALA A 646 -41.39 39.81 94.70
#